data_AF-A0AAX7SNK8-F1
#
_entry.id   AF-A0AAX7SNK8-F1
#
_cell.length_a   1.000
_cell.length_b   1.000
_cell.length_c   1.000
_cell.angle_alpha   90.00
_cell.angle_beta   90.00
_cell.angle_gamma   90.00
#
_symmetry.space_group_name_H-M   'P 1'
#
loop_
_entity.id
_entity.type
_entity.pdbx_description
1 polymer ?
#
loop_
_entity_poly.entity_id
_entity_poly.type
_entity_poly.pdbx_seq_one_letter_code
_entity_poly.pdbx_strand_id
1 'polypeptide(L)'
;MDTSFTVRPLVLALLLSLHLHLHLFVWAAMDSCYDEEGVPSSCMPKFENIAFSRTVVASNVCGSPPEDYCMQTGSTRSCHICDASDPYLSHNTSLLTDFHRNEEPTWWQSQSMYFRIQYPNSVNLTLHLGKSFEITYIRLKFYTSRPESFAIYKRTENDGPWLPYQYYSASCRKTYERDAKGYIRPGDDERTALCTDEFSDISPLTGGNVAFSTLEGRPSAYNFDQSLVLQEWVTATDLLISLDRLNTFGDEFFKDAKVLRSYFYAISDFSVGGRCKCNGHASECIEREHGNLVCACQHHTEGADCQRCHPFYQDRPWARATGDSANECLKCNCSGRSDQCVFDMEQYRSTGSGGRCVSCRDNTDGPHCERCRNGYYRKSTEDPCLPCNCNVNGSVSLQCDVEGRCACREGVTGEKCNTCQAGFHSIGPGGCRPCECDLSGSVGDCSALDGRCYCKQNVEGQNCNRCKPGFFNLQQINPAGCQPCFCYGHSLACSSSNHYAAVNITSDFVEGIVFPAINEVSLLPWEKICINIFDIPPFPSLPDTSQLAGVTMTSAVVSADPAFPPALWVESCSCPPGFAGQFCEQCAPGFTREEPARGPLSTCVPCNCHQHGTCHPETGVCECSDFTTGTTCERCLDGYYGNSLIGTPGDCQPCPCPGQTSCVQIAETGQVVCTNCPAGQTGMRCQRCEDGYYGDPLGLSGAAQPCARCNCNGNVDFNAVGICDHVTGRCLKCLGHTEGDHCERCQQGFYGNALDQTVGQKCKSCSCSSAGTSGHVNECHPQTGNCHCLSHVTGRDCSYCEVGFFNLQPGIGCEICKCNPIGSSSLACHPITGGTVLYSRHHNSCNCDPMGSVSMQCRSNGTCHCRQGFVGYKCDKCELNYFHNRATHQCEECPVCYGLVKKQVGLCFVKLFMFVNICADKIIQNKNHVNLLLLKVDLECTKDSTESFSHDSVFVHQYSFLCKLYVVSTKENVLLFNAR
;
A
#
# COMPACT_ATOMS: atom_id res chain seq x y z
N MET A 1 -68.56 12.91 33.12
CA MET A 1 -68.74 13.75 31.92
C MET A 1 -67.49 13.67 31.05
N ASP A 2 -67.12 12.46 30.63
CA ASP A 2 -67.52 11.87 29.32
C ASP A 2 -67.38 12.82 28.11
N THR A 3 -66.85 12.41 26.96
CA THR A 3 -66.86 11.06 26.34
C THR A 3 -65.57 10.72 25.57
N SER A 4 -65.42 9.43 25.25
CA SER A 4 -64.45 8.85 24.30
C SER A 4 -64.73 9.21 22.83
N PHE A 5 -63.72 9.12 21.94
CA PHE A 5 -63.84 8.38 20.66
C PHE A 5 -62.47 8.03 20.03
N THR A 6 -62.47 7.06 19.11
CA THR A 6 -61.30 6.35 18.52
C THR A 6 -61.16 6.61 17.00
N VAL A 7 -60.36 5.79 16.27
CA VAL A 7 -60.29 5.62 14.77
C VAL A 7 -59.27 6.52 14.03
N ARG A 8 -58.47 6.07 13.03
CA ARG A 8 -57.95 4.75 12.56
C ARG A 8 -56.67 4.99 11.69
N PRO A 9 -55.90 3.96 11.27
CA PRO A 9 -54.44 4.06 11.38
C PRO A 9 -53.61 3.93 10.08
N LEU A 10 -54.15 4.11 8.87
CA LEU A 10 -53.61 3.55 7.60
C LEU A 10 -52.21 4.00 7.04
N VAL A 11 -51.34 4.66 7.82
CA VAL A 11 -50.49 5.72 7.20
C VAL A 11 -49.32 6.26 8.03
N LEU A 12 -49.28 6.16 9.34
CA LEU A 12 -48.04 5.95 10.07
C LEU A 12 -47.77 4.39 9.87
N ALA A 13 -47.62 3.92 8.60
CA ALA A 13 -47.59 2.49 8.13
C ALA A 13 -46.59 2.03 6.99
N LEU A 14 -45.49 2.76 6.72
CA LEU A 14 -44.32 2.50 5.83
C LEU A 14 -43.08 3.37 6.16
N LEU A 15 -43.04 4.69 5.86
CA LEU A 15 -41.93 5.67 6.07
C LEU A 15 -41.39 5.90 7.51
N LEU A 16 -41.73 5.08 8.52
CA LEU A 16 -40.75 4.90 9.58
C LEU A 16 -39.48 4.30 8.94
N SER A 17 -39.60 3.66 7.77
CA SER A 17 -38.51 3.44 6.82
C SER A 17 -37.74 4.72 6.46
N LEU A 18 -38.39 5.86 6.19
CA LEU A 18 -37.71 7.14 5.89
C LEU A 18 -36.97 7.69 7.11
N HIS A 19 -37.55 7.57 8.31
CA HIS A 19 -36.87 8.00 9.54
C HIS A 19 -35.80 7.01 10.03
N LEU A 20 -35.90 5.73 9.65
CA LEU A 20 -34.90 4.70 9.91
C LEU A 20 -33.71 4.83 8.96
N HIS A 21 -33.94 5.18 7.68
CA HIS A 21 -32.87 5.55 6.75
C HIS A 21 -32.09 6.75 7.30
N LEU A 22 -32.77 7.83 7.68
CA LEU A 22 -32.11 9.07 8.15
C LEU A 22 -31.24 8.92 9.41
N HIS A 23 -31.39 7.83 10.18
CA HIS A 23 -30.55 7.55 11.35
C HIS A 23 -29.34 6.66 11.05
N LEU A 24 -29.31 5.95 9.92
CA LEU A 24 -28.15 5.15 9.48
C LEU A 24 -27.05 6.04 8.87
N PHE A 25 -27.45 6.99 8.00
CA PHE A 25 -26.58 7.91 7.27
C PHE A 25 -25.54 8.68 8.11
N VAL A 26 -25.76 8.85 9.42
CA VAL A 26 -24.87 9.63 10.31
C VAL A 26 -23.82 8.76 11.03
N TRP A 27 -23.97 7.43 11.05
CA TRP A 27 -22.95 6.51 11.59
C TRP A 27 -22.15 5.78 10.50
N ALA A 28 -22.64 5.74 9.25
CA ALA A 28 -21.95 5.08 8.13
C ALA A 28 -20.69 5.84 7.61
N ALA A 29 -20.65 7.16 7.79
CA ALA A 29 -19.84 8.09 6.98
C ALA A 29 -18.30 8.08 7.19
N MET A 30 -17.73 7.17 8.00
CA MET A 30 -16.27 7.03 8.17
C MET A 30 -15.76 5.58 8.33
N ASP A 31 -16.64 4.64 8.72
CA ASP A 31 -16.32 3.19 8.79
C ASP A 31 -16.41 2.50 7.40
N SER A 32 -16.96 3.21 6.39
CA SER A 32 -17.03 2.78 4.99
C SER A 32 -16.15 3.67 4.10
N CYS A 33 -15.57 3.09 3.05
CA CYS A 33 -14.84 3.80 1.98
C CYS A 33 -15.73 4.20 0.79
N TYR A 34 -17.03 3.98 0.91
CA TYR A 34 -18.03 4.36 -0.08
C TYR A 34 -19.25 4.91 0.66
N ASP A 35 -19.87 5.96 0.13
CA ASP A 35 -21.15 6.46 0.64
C ASP A 35 -22.32 5.53 0.25
N GLU A 36 -23.54 5.87 0.70
CA GLU A 36 -24.76 5.08 0.46
C GLU A 36 -25.13 5.05 -1.03
N GLU A 37 -24.66 6.04 -1.81
CA GLU A 37 -24.76 6.13 -3.26
C GLU A 37 -23.67 5.33 -4.01
N GLY A 38 -22.65 4.84 -3.31
CA GLY A 38 -21.53 4.05 -3.86
C GLY A 38 -20.38 4.87 -4.44
N VAL A 39 -20.31 6.17 -4.13
CA VAL A 39 -19.20 7.06 -4.49
C VAL A 39 -18.05 6.86 -3.51
N PRO A 40 -16.77 6.79 -3.96
CA PRO A 40 -15.61 6.74 -3.09
C PRO A 40 -15.58 7.87 -2.05
N SER A 41 -15.29 7.54 -0.79
CA SER A 41 -15.20 8.49 0.33
C SER A 41 -14.01 8.19 1.24
N SER A 42 -13.40 9.22 1.84
CA SER A 42 -12.20 9.04 2.67
C SER A 42 -12.50 8.23 3.94
N CYS A 43 -11.80 7.11 4.10
CA CYS A 43 -12.03 6.14 5.16
C CYS A 43 -10.73 5.85 5.93
N MET A 44 -10.84 5.78 7.26
CA MET A 44 -9.68 5.63 8.14
C MET A 44 -9.89 4.50 9.13
N PRO A 45 -8.85 3.72 9.48
CA PRO A 45 -8.98 2.70 10.50
C PRO A 45 -9.26 3.31 11.88
N LYS A 46 -9.88 2.46 12.71
CA LYS A 46 -10.24 2.77 14.09
C LYS A 46 -9.03 3.21 14.90
N PHE A 47 -9.29 4.10 15.85
CA PHE A 47 -8.28 4.61 16.77
C PHE A 47 -8.21 3.70 17.99
N GLU A 48 -7.03 3.14 18.26
CA GLU A 48 -6.84 2.07 19.24
C GLU A 48 -5.55 2.29 20.04
N ASN A 49 -5.42 1.56 21.16
CA ASN A 49 -4.11 1.37 21.79
C ASN A 49 -3.35 0.31 20.99
N ILE A 50 -2.56 0.75 20.01
CA ILE A 50 -1.89 -0.14 19.06
C ILE A 50 -0.76 -0.94 19.68
N ALA A 51 -0.35 -0.64 20.92
CA ALA A 51 0.61 -1.43 21.70
C ALA A 51 -0.04 -2.60 22.46
N PHE A 52 -1.36 -2.56 22.68
CA PHE A 52 -2.06 -3.55 23.51
C PHE A 52 -1.86 -4.98 23.01
N SER A 53 -1.57 -5.89 23.94
CA SER A 53 -1.25 -7.31 23.69
C SER A 53 -0.07 -7.59 22.73
N ARG A 54 0.76 -6.59 22.38
CA ARG A 54 1.98 -6.81 21.56
C ARG A 54 3.20 -7.12 22.43
N THR A 55 4.04 -8.03 21.96
CA THR A 55 5.33 -8.29 22.62
C THR A 55 6.29 -7.13 22.38
N VAL A 56 6.69 -6.44 23.44
CA VAL A 56 7.78 -5.46 23.41
C VAL A 56 9.12 -6.18 23.66
N VAL A 57 10.17 -5.76 22.95
CA VAL A 57 11.41 -6.53 22.78
C VAL A 57 12.60 -5.85 23.43
N ALA A 58 13.30 -6.57 24.31
CA ALA A 58 14.52 -7.31 23.96
C ALA A 58 14.81 -8.50 24.92
N SER A 59 15.68 -8.52 25.96
CA SER A 59 16.57 -7.51 26.57
C SER A 59 16.90 -7.86 28.04
N ASN A 60 17.41 -6.91 28.86
CA ASN A 60 17.68 -7.11 30.30
C ASN A 60 16.38 -7.13 31.10
N VAL A 61 16.10 -8.22 31.81
CA VAL A 61 14.91 -8.44 32.65
C VAL A 61 15.38 -9.06 33.98
N CYS A 62 14.61 -8.99 35.06
CA CYS A 62 15.07 -9.43 36.39
C CYS A 62 14.97 -10.93 36.52
N GLY A 63 15.56 -11.42 37.60
CA GLY A 63 15.31 -12.78 38.05
C GLY A 63 16.01 -13.82 37.19
N SER A 64 17.02 -13.40 36.43
CA SER A 64 17.98 -14.26 35.74
C SER A 64 19.39 -13.70 35.92
N PRO A 65 20.09 -14.05 37.02
CA PRO A 65 19.65 -14.90 38.14
C PRO A 65 18.63 -14.20 39.07
N PRO A 66 17.93 -14.96 39.96
CA PRO A 66 17.07 -14.40 41.01
C PRO A 66 17.78 -13.32 41.83
N GLU A 67 17.10 -12.19 42.08
CA GLU A 67 17.72 -11.00 42.68
C GLU A 67 16.85 -10.29 43.70
N ASP A 68 17.48 -9.76 44.76
CA ASP A 68 16.85 -8.81 45.68
C ASP A 68 16.74 -7.43 45.03
N TYR A 69 15.53 -6.97 44.77
CA TYR A 69 15.23 -5.56 44.52
C TYR A 69 14.54 -4.95 45.74
N CYS A 70 14.61 -3.63 45.93
CA CYS A 70 13.99 -2.98 47.09
C CYS A 70 13.18 -1.75 46.72
N MET A 71 11.86 -1.78 46.91
CA MET A 71 11.06 -0.57 46.83
C MET A 71 11.26 0.27 48.10
N GLN A 72 11.59 1.55 47.91
CA GLN A 72 11.64 2.52 48.99
C GLN A 72 10.37 3.37 48.96
N THR A 73 9.55 3.21 50.00
CA THR A 73 8.20 3.77 50.11
C THR A 73 8.19 4.73 51.30
N GLY A 74 8.60 5.97 51.04
CA GLY A 74 8.83 6.97 52.08
C GLY A 74 10.02 6.60 52.96
N SER A 75 9.79 6.57 54.27
CA SER A 75 10.77 6.15 55.28
C SER A 75 10.93 4.62 55.42
N THR A 76 10.16 3.82 54.69
CA THR A 76 10.21 2.35 54.77
C THR A 76 10.79 1.76 53.49
N ARG A 77 11.50 0.63 53.63
CA ARG A 77 12.17 -0.04 52.52
C ARG A 77 11.81 -1.52 52.55
N SER A 78 11.00 -1.96 51.60
CA SER A 78 10.66 -3.39 51.42
C SER A 78 11.56 -3.98 50.34
N CYS A 79 12.16 -5.13 50.60
CA CYS A 79 12.95 -5.86 49.61
C CYS A 79 12.25 -7.17 49.28
N HIS A 80 12.20 -7.49 47.99
CA HIS A 80 11.52 -8.65 47.42
C HIS A 80 12.47 -9.32 46.44
N ILE A 81 12.24 -10.60 46.16
CA ILE A 81 13.00 -11.35 45.15
C ILE A 81 12.23 -11.24 43.84
N CYS A 82 12.88 -10.81 42.76
CA CYS A 82 12.39 -11.16 41.43
C CYS A 82 13.05 -12.47 40.97
N ASP A 83 12.26 -13.37 40.42
CA ASP A 83 12.70 -14.63 39.82
C ASP A 83 11.93 -14.83 38.50
N ALA A 84 12.62 -14.93 37.37
CA ALA A 84 11.98 -15.18 36.07
C ALA A 84 11.40 -16.59 35.96
N SER A 85 11.76 -17.48 36.89
CA SER A 85 11.33 -18.89 36.95
C SER A 85 9.97 -19.07 37.64
N ASP A 86 9.56 -18.13 38.51
CA ASP A 86 8.29 -18.16 39.23
C ASP A 86 7.35 -17.09 38.65
N PRO A 87 6.23 -17.46 37.99
CA PRO A 87 5.28 -16.50 37.42
C PRO A 87 4.79 -15.40 38.38
N TYR A 88 4.77 -15.64 39.70
CA TYR A 88 4.35 -14.65 40.71
C TYR A 88 5.45 -13.67 41.14
N LEU A 89 6.72 -14.00 40.87
CA LEU A 89 7.89 -13.14 41.11
C LEU A 89 8.54 -12.68 39.79
N SER A 90 8.06 -13.21 38.66
CA SER A 90 8.50 -12.85 37.33
C SER A 90 7.84 -11.55 36.90
N HIS A 91 8.62 -10.72 36.26
CA HIS A 91 8.15 -9.44 35.79
C HIS A 91 8.69 -9.26 34.35
N ASN A 92 7.97 -9.73 33.35
CA ASN A 92 8.45 -9.81 31.95
C ASN A 92 7.87 -8.72 31.04
N THR A 93 8.35 -8.60 29.80
CA THR A 93 7.90 -7.57 28.84
C THR A 93 6.44 -7.70 28.41
N SER A 94 5.75 -8.81 28.70
CA SER A 94 4.31 -8.91 28.45
C SER A 94 3.49 -8.02 29.39
N LEU A 95 4.04 -7.72 30.59
CA LEU A 95 3.48 -6.80 31.59
C LEU A 95 3.75 -5.31 31.26
N LEU A 96 3.96 -5.02 29.98
CA LEU A 96 4.00 -3.68 29.39
C LEU A 96 2.68 -3.32 28.73
N THR A 97 1.94 -4.32 28.26
CA THR A 97 0.93 -4.18 27.21
C THR A 97 -0.32 -5.00 27.50
N ASP A 98 -0.41 -5.58 28.69
CA ASP A 98 -1.56 -6.31 29.19
C ASP A 98 -2.69 -5.36 29.61
N PHE A 99 -3.75 -5.90 30.22
CA PHE A 99 -4.90 -5.12 30.64
C PHE A 99 -4.63 -4.43 31.98
N HIS A 100 -3.89 -3.31 31.94
CA HIS A 100 -3.52 -2.54 33.15
C HIS A 100 -4.73 -2.20 34.03
N ARG A 101 -4.67 -2.60 35.30
CA ARG A 101 -5.64 -2.27 36.35
C ARG A 101 -5.01 -1.35 37.39
N ASN A 102 -5.75 -0.33 37.83
CA ASN A 102 -5.24 0.61 38.84
C ASN A 102 -5.21 0.02 40.26
N GLU A 103 -5.96 -1.04 40.51
CA GLU A 103 -6.11 -1.70 41.82
C GLU A 103 -5.07 -2.81 42.03
N GLU A 104 -4.75 -3.53 40.96
CA GLU A 104 -3.75 -4.61 40.90
C GLU A 104 -2.80 -4.31 39.71
N PRO A 105 -1.80 -3.43 39.87
CA PRO A 105 -0.90 -3.08 38.78
C PRO A 105 0.10 -4.20 38.48
N THR A 106 0.24 -4.54 37.20
CA THR A 106 1.28 -5.39 36.62
C THR A 106 2.48 -4.54 36.17
N TRP A 107 3.70 -5.11 36.15
CA TRP A 107 4.94 -4.38 35.82
C TRP A 107 6.09 -5.32 35.38
N TRP A 108 6.83 -4.97 34.31
CA TRP A 108 7.98 -5.62 33.58
C TRP A 108 9.43 -5.47 34.19
N GLN A 109 9.90 -6.23 35.19
CA GLN A 109 11.00 -5.87 36.12
C GLN A 109 12.40 -6.46 35.80
N SER A 110 13.43 -6.04 36.58
CA SER A 110 14.87 -5.92 36.17
C SER A 110 16.00 -5.89 37.23
N GLN A 111 17.21 -6.16 36.73
CA GLN A 111 18.55 -5.96 37.32
C GLN A 111 18.92 -4.53 37.76
N SER A 112 18.82 -4.23 39.06
CA SER A 112 19.06 -2.89 39.66
C SER A 112 20.47 -2.28 39.43
N MET A 113 20.72 -1.04 39.89
CA MET A 113 22.00 -0.27 39.77
C MET A 113 23.23 -1.11 40.11
N TYR A 114 23.06 -2.04 41.04
CA TYR A 114 24.02 -3.05 41.46
C TYR A 114 24.62 -3.83 40.27
N PHE A 115 23.81 -4.11 39.25
CA PHE A 115 24.14 -4.71 37.97
C PHE A 115 24.60 -3.69 36.90
N ARG A 116 25.17 -2.55 37.35
CA ARG A 116 25.75 -1.45 36.54
C ARG A 116 24.73 -0.63 35.76
N ILE A 117 23.57 -0.50 36.36
CA ILE A 117 22.40 0.21 35.89
C ILE A 117 22.48 1.72 36.26
N GLN A 118 23.50 2.41 35.72
CA GLN A 118 23.67 3.90 35.74
C GLN A 118 24.67 4.43 34.68
N TYR A 119 24.21 5.24 33.72
CA TYR A 119 24.86 6.08 32.68
C TYR A 119 26.32 5.71 32.27
N PRO A 120 26.64 5.29 31.01
CA PRO A 120 25.90 5.58 29.76
C PRO A 120 25.65 4.42 28.75
N ASN A 121 25.73 3.11 29.08
CA ASN A 121 25.36 2.07 28.07
C ASN A 121 23.85 1.77 28.04
N SER A 122 23.16 2.36 27.06
CA SER A 122 21.71 2.44 27.04
C SER A 122 20.97 1.15 27.10
N VAL A 123 19.70 1.33 27.43
CA VAL A 123 18.71 0.36 27.10
C VAL A 123 17.59 1.07 26.37
N ASN A 124 16.88 0.31 25.57
CA ASN A 124 15.74 0.77 24.81
C ASN A 124 14.48 -0.05 25.17
N LEU A 125 13.34 0.31 24.61
CA LEU A 125 12.10 -0.45 24.64
C LEU A 125 11.59 -0.50 23.21
N THR A 126 11.74 -1.66 22.57
CA THR A 126 11.45 -1.79 21.14
C THR A 126 10.07 -2.39 20.94
N LEU A 127 9.10 -1.54 20.59
CA LEU A 127 7.76 -1.96 20.19
C LEU A 127 7.71 -2.04 18.65
N HIS A 128 7.67 -3.27 18.13
CA HIS A 128 7.47 -3.54 16.72
C HIS A 128 5.98 -3.54 16.38
N LEU A 129 5.53 -2.61 15.54
CA LEU A 129 4.12 -2.54 15.12
C LEU A 129 3.84 -3.44 13.90
N GLY A 130 4.88 -3.94 13.23
CA GLY A 130 4.79 -4.86 12.07
C GLY A 130 4.20 -4.24 10.81
N LYS A 131 3.84 -2.96 10.87
CA LYS A 131 3.23 -2.11 9.85
C LYS A 131 3.36 -0.66 10.30
N SER A 132 3.25 0.31 9.39
CA SER A 132 3.20 1.73 9.75
C SER A 132 1.84 2.17 10.33
N PHE A 133 1.89 3.06 11.32
CA PHE A 133 0.76 3.66 12.02
C PHE A 133 0.91 5.18 12.07
N GLU A 134 -0.21 5.89 12.18
CA GLU A 134 -0.26 7.32 12.43
C GLU A 134 -0.44 7.53 13.95
N ILE A 135 0.66 7.84 14.62
CA ILE A 135 0.77 7.97 16.07
C ILE A 135 0.26 9.35 16.50
N THR A 136 -0.74 9.35 17.39
CA THR A 136 -1.28 10.56 18.02
C THR A 136 -0.59 10.82 19.37
N TYR A 137 -0.37 9.77 20.16
CA TYR A 137 0.40 9.85 21.40
C TYR A 137 1.20 8.57 21.71
N ILE A 138 2.24 8.70 22.53
CA ILE A 138 3.03 7.59 23.09
C ILE A 138 3.02 7.66 24.61
N ARG A 139 2.13 6.87 25.23
CA ARG A 139 2.00 6.74 26.68
C ARG A 139 2.88 5.64 27.23
N LEU A 140 3.57 5.97 28.31
CA LEU A 140 4.28 5.06 29.19
C LEU A 140 3.75 5.37 30.59
N LYS A 141 3.62 4.38 31.44
CA LYS A 141 2.94 4.49 32.71
C LYS A 141 3.76 3.70 33.68
N PHE A 142 4.85 4.30 34.12
CA PHE A 142 5.94 3.69 34.83
C PHE A 142 5.62 3.37 36.31
N TYR A 143 5.39 2.09 36.68
CA TYR A 143 5.18 1.61 38.08
C TYR A 143 6.10 2.26 39.13
N THR A 144 7.39 2.42 38.81
CA THR A 144 8.21 3.45 39.44
C THR A 144 7.99 4.88 38.83
N SER A 145 8.36 5.26 37.57
CA SER A 145 9.00 6.56 37.19
C SER A 145 9.31 7.10 35.71
N ARG A 146 9.45 8.43 35.38
CA ARG A 146 10.08 9.17 34.19
C ARG A 146 11.54 9.72 34.40
N PRO A 147 12.29 9.99 33.33
CA PRO A 147 13.63 10.63 33.41
C PRO A 147 13.88 12.09 33.02
N GLU A 148 14.81 12.74 33.74
CA GLU A 148 15.79 13.76 33.27
C GLU A 148 16.71 13.26 32.15
N SER A 149 16.26 12.40 31.26
CA SER A 149 17.15 11.56 30.48
C SER A 149 16.39 10.42 29.84
N PHE A 150 15.53 10.72 28.87
CA PHE A 150 15.05 9.73 27.88
C PHE A 150 14.73 10.37 26.53
N ALA A 151 14.69 9.53 25.51
CA ALA A 151 14.51 9.92 24.12
C ALA A 151 13.58 8.93 23.42
N ILE A 152 12.38 9.38 23.08
CA ILE A 152 11.51 8.61 22.19
C ILE A 152 12.11 8.71 20.79
N TYR A 153 12.44 7.57 20.19
CA TYR A 153 12.80 7.42 18.78
C TYR A 153 11.73 6.60 18.04
N LYS A 154 11.69 6.75 16.72
CA LYS A 154 10.82 5.99 15.82
C LYS A 154 11.57 5.50 14.59
N ARG A 155 11.05 4.46 13.94
CA ARG A 155 11.29 4.15 12.54
C ARG A 155 10.06 4.49 11.71
N THR A 156 10.25 4.90 10.46
CA THR A 156 9.18 5.04 9.45
C THR A 156 9.09 3.82 8.53
N GLU A 157 10.10 2.96 8.55
CA GLU A 157 10.28 1.76 7.74
C GLU A 157 11.03 0.71 8.59
N ASN A 158 10.69 -0.58 8.46
CA ASN A 158 11.14 -1.63 9.39
C ASN A 158 12.66 -1.66 9.62
N ASP A 159 13.46 -1.47 8.57
CA ASP A 159 14.94 -1.47 8.60
C ASP A 159 15.55 -0.06 8.61
N GLY A 160 14.74 0.99 8.76
CA GLY A 160 15.15 2.39 8.70
C GLY A 160 16.02 2.85 9.88
N PRO A 161 16.67 4.03 9.77
CA PRO A 161 17.37 4.64 10.89
C PRO A 161 16.40 5.01 12.02
N TRP A 162 16.88 4.97 13.27
CA TRP A 162 16.13 5.49 14.41
C TRP A 162 16.11 7.02 14.36
N LEU A 163 14.96 7.58 13.96
CA LEU A 163 14.72 9.01 13.92
C LEU A 163 14.30 9.50 15.32
N PRO A 164 14.87 10.60 15.84
CA PRO A 164 14.44 11.15 17.12
C PRO A 164 13.02 11.69 17.01
N TYR A 165 12.17 11.32 17.96
CA TYR A 165 10.78 11.74 18.04
C TYR A 165 10.61 12.83 19.10
N GLN A 166 11.16 12.63 20.29
CA GLN A 166 11.11 13.60 21.37
C GLN A 166 12.19 13.32 22.42
N TYR A 167 12.85 14.38 22.91
CA TYR A 167 13.83 14.30 23.99
C TYR A 167 13.30 14.90 25.29
N TYR A 168 13.73 14.32 26.41
CA TYR A 168 13.42 14.79 27.75
C TYR A 168 14.68 14.78 28.61
N SER A 169 15.13 15.95 29.10
CA SER A 169 16.30 16.08 29.99
C SER A 169 16.33 17.46 30.67
N ALA A 170 16.59 17.55 31.99
CA ALA A 170 16.86 18.84 32.64
C ALA A 170 18.25 19.38 32.26
N SER A 171 19.10 18.53 31.68
CA SER A 171 20.38 18.89 31.08
C SER A 171 20.43 18.62 29.56
N CYS A 172 19.35 18.91 28.83
CA CYS A 172 19.24 18.79 27.36
C CYS A 172 20.55 19.08 26.59
N ARG A 173 21.20 20.23 26.86
CA ARG A 173 22.41 20.67 26.14
C ARG A 173 23.66 19.83 26.48
N LYS A 174 23.67 19.14 27.62
CA LYS A 174 24.76 18.24 28.06
C LYS A 174 24.51 16.78 27.67
N THR A 175 23.26 16.37 27.47
CA THR A 175 22.91 14.97 27.18
C THR A 175 22.64 14.69 25.70
N TYR A 176 22.04 15.64 25.00
CA TYR A 176 21.60 15.49 23.60
C TYR A 176 22.04 16.64 22.71
N GLU A 177 22.83 17.58 23.25
CA GLU A 177 23.28 18.80 22.56
C GLU A 177 22.12 19.66 22.01
N ARG A 178 20.94 19.56 22.64
CA ARG A 178 19.74 20.36 22.32
C ARG A 178 19.49 21.44 23.36
N ASP A 179 18.87 22.53 22.93
CA ASP A 179 18.38 23.55 23.86
C ASP A 179 17.06 23.13 24.52
N ALA A 180 16.93 23.43 25.81
CA ALA A 180 15.74 23.13 26.59
C ALA A 180 14.62 24.13 26.28
N LYS A 181 13.38 23.63 26.17
CA LYS A 181 12.17 24.43 25.90
C LYS A 181 12.25 25.25 24.60
N GLY A 182 12.80 24.66 23.54
CA GLY A 182 12.61 25.15 22.18
C GLY A 182 11.13 25.04 21.75
N TYR A 183 10.68 25.94 20.88
CA TYR A 183 9.36 25.91 20.25
C TYR A 183 9.52 26.11 18.73
N ILE A 184 8.67 25.44 17.95
CA ILE A 184 8.74 25.44 16.49
C ILE A 184 8.01 26.68 15.96
N ARG A 185 8.69 27.51 15.16
CA ARG A 185 8.09 28.71 14.57
C ARG A 185 7.49 28.36 13.20
N PRO A 186 6.45 29.10 12.74
CA PRO A 186 5.96 28.95 11.37
C PRO A 186 7.08 29.21 10.37
N GLY A 187 7.47 28.17 9.61
CA GLY A 187 8.60 28.19 8.66
C GLY A 187 9.86 27.44 9.10
N ASP A 188 9.96 26.99 10.36
CA ASP A 188 10.96 26.00 10.79
C ASP A 188 10.56 24.58 10.32
N ASP A 189 11.48 23.61 10.33
CA ASP A 189 11.14 22.21 10.01
C ASP A 189 10.30 21.59 11.13
N GLU A 190 9.00 21.42 10.87
CA GLU A 190 8.04 20.83 11.80
C GLU A 190 8.27 19.34 12.11
N ARG A 191 9.30 18.70 11.54
CA ARG A 191 9.80 17.36 11.94
C ARG A 191 10.94 17.43 12.96
N THR A 192 11.25 18.62 13.49
CA THR A 192 12.26 18.76 14.55
C THR A 192 11.77 18.13 15.84
N ALA A 193 12.54 17.18 16.38
CA ALA A 193 12.40 16.69 17.75
C ALA A 193 12.91 17.73 18.75
N LEU A 194 12.06 18.09 19.71
CA LEU A 194 12.36 19.07 20.75
C LEU A 194 13.01 18.40 21.96
N CYS A 195 13.64 19.19 22.82
CA CYS A 195 14.05 18.75 24.16
C CYS A 195 13.39 19.61 25.23
N THR A 196 12.71 18.98 26.18
CA THR A 196 12.08 19.66 27.32
C THR A 196 12.48 19.01 28.63
N ASP A 197 12.53 19.81 29.67
CA ASP A 197 12.74 19.43 31.06
C ASP A 197 11.42 19.06 31.77
N GLU A 198 10.25 19.33 31.18
CA GLU A 198 8.90 19.12 31.75
C GLU A 198 8.68 17.74 32.40
N PHE A 199 9.44 16.73 31.95
CA PHE A 199 9.41 15.33 32.37
C PHE A 199 10.76 14.84 32.89
N SER A 200 11.53 15.73 33.52
CA SER A 200 12.92 15.50 33.88
C SER A 200 13.28 15.58 35.36
N ASP A 201 13.33 16.81 35.87
CA ASP A 201 13.80 17.14 37.21
C ASP A 201 12.78 16.74 38.30
N ILE A 202 13.22 16.79 39.54
CA ILE A 202 13.66 15.52 40.10
C ILE A 202 12.61 14.40 40.09
N SER A 203 11.41 14.74 40.50
CA SER A 203 10.33 13.93 41.08
C SER A 203 9.78 12.82 40.18
N PRO A 204 8.97 11.87 40.70
CA PRO A 204 8.92 11.32 42.08
C PRO A 204 9.58 9.95 42.45
N LEU A 205 9.00 8.87 43.04
CA LEU A 205 9.69 7.52 43.16
C LEU A 205 8.91 6.29 42.67
N THR A 206 7.79 5.84 43.28
CA THR A 206 6.95 4.75 42.74
C THR A 206 5.40 4.93 42.66
N GLY A 207 4.83 5.25 41.48
CA GLY A 207 3.36 5.16 41.17
C GLY A 207 2.47 6.29 40.31
N GLY A 208 2.12 6.79 38.05
CA GLY A 208 2.71 6.80 36.67
C GLY A 208 1.85 7.26 35.46
N ASN A 209 2.47 7.94 34.44
CA ASN A 209 1.94 8.48 33.15
C ASN A 209 2.80 9.41 32.15
N VAL A 210 3.96 9.07 31.54
CA VAL A 210 4.41 9.75 30.26
C VAL A 210 3.35 9.59 29.17
N ALA A 211 3.22 10.54 28.22
CA ALA A 211 2.23 10.44 27.13
C ALA A 211 2.48 11.27 25.85
N PHE A 212 3.72 11.30 25.32
CA PHE A 212 4.18 12.22 24.25
C PHE A 212 3.17 12.44 23.11
N SER A 213 2.60 13.65 23.01
CA SER A 213 1.65 14.04 21.96
C SER A 213 2.41 14.53 20.72
N THR A 214 2.14 13.90 19.57
CA THR A 214 3.00 14.05 18.38
C THR A 214 2.82 15.40 17.67
N LEU A 215 1.60 15.93 17.64
CA LEU A 215 1.23 17.19 16.97
C LEU A 215 1.30 18.43 17.89
N GLU A 216 1.59 18.26 19.18
CA GLU A 216 1.63 19.36 20.15
C GLU A 216 2.74 20.38 19.80
N GLY A 217 2.39 21.67 19.85
CA GLY A 217 3.33 22.77 19.59
C GLY A 217 3.75 22.94 18.12
N ARG A 218 3.10 22.24 17.17
CA ARG A 218 3.44 22.29 15.73
C ARG A 218 2.49 23.20 14.95
N PRO A 219 2.98 24.28 14.30
CA PRO A 219 2.13 25.25 13.61
C PRO A 219 1.10 24.65 12.66
N SER A 220 1.46 23.68 11.82
CA SER A 220 0.58 23.13 10.79
C SER A 220 -0.45 22.11 11.31
N ALA A 221 -0.51 21.84 12.61
CA ALA A 221 -1.39 20.81 13.18
C ALA A 221 -2.89 21.04 12.91
N TYR A 222 -3.33 22.30 12.74
CA TYR A 222 -4.72 22.63 12.39
C TYR A 222 -5.06 22.34 10.92
N ASN A 223 -4.08 22.04 10.07
CA ASN A 223 -4.24 21.70 8.65
C ASN A 223 -3.48 20.41 8.30
N PHE A 224 -3.59 19.40 9.18
CA PHE A 224 -2.86 18.13 9.10
C PHE A 224 -3.06 17.41 7.75
N ASP A 225 -4.29 17.40 7.21
CA ASP A 225 -4.64 16.68 5.98
C ASP A 225 -3.90 17.21 4.73
N GLN A 226 -3.43 18.46 4.76
CA GLN A 226 -2.62 19.06 3.69
C GLN A 226 -1.12 19.07 4.01
N SER A 227 -0.72 18.81 5.26
CA SER A 227 0.67 18.86 5.71
C SER A 227 1.36 17.50 5.61
N LEU A 228 1.94 17.22 4.43
CA LEU A 228 2.79 16.04 4.19
C LEU A 228 3.92 15.91 5.25
N VAL A 229 4.47 17.05 5.69
CA VAL A 229 5.50 17.15 6.73
C VAL A 229 5.02 16.58 8.06
N LEU A 230 3.78 16.87 8.46
CA LEU A 230 3.20 16.32 9.69
C LEU A 230 2.69 14.89 9.52
N GLN A 231 2.24 14.50 8.32
CA GLN A 231 1.87 13.11 8.02
C GLN A 231 3.09 12.17 8.09
N GLU A 232 4.25 12.61 7.60
CA GLU A 232 5.55 11.94 7.81
C GLU A 232 5.95 11.95 9.30
N TRP A 233 5.73 13.07 10.01
CA TRP A 233 6.03 13.18 11.44
C TRP A 233 5.22 12.22 12.32
N VAL A 234 3.93 12.02 12.07
CA VAL A 234 3.11 11.05 12.84
C VAL A 234 3.32 9.60 12.41
N THR A 235 3.93 9.33 11.26
CA THR A 235 4.16 7.95 10.78
C THR A 235 5.21 7.23 11.64
N ALA A 236 4.90 6.03 12.15
CA ALA A 236 5.91 5.10 12.70
C ALA A 236 5.60 3.62 12.42
N THR A 237 6.61 2.80 12.10
CA THR A 237 6.54 1.32 12.03
C THR A 237 7.00 0.66 13.33
N ASP A 238 7.93 1.29 14.02
CA ASP A 238 8.55 0.80 15.24
C ASP A 238 8.79 1.99 16.15
N LEU A 239 8.59 1.77 17.45
CA LEU A 239 8.87 2.76 18.48
C LEU A 239 9.98 2.21 19.37
N LEU A 240 11.05 2.99 19.46
CA LEU A 240 12.17 2.74 20.36
C LEU A 240 12.12 3.85 21.39
N ILE A 241 11.52 3.57 22.54
CA ILE A 241 11.76 4.45 23.66
C ILE A 241 13.23 4.16 24.03
N SER A 242 14.17 5.04 23.65
CA SER A 242 15.52 5.08 24.22
C SER A 242 15.44 5.86 25.51
N LEU A 243 16.31 5.45 26.39
CA LEU A 243 16.17 5.66 27.80
C LEU A 243 17.59 6.15 28.19
N ASP A 244 17.76 7.26 28.93
CA ASP A 244 19.04 8.03 28.92
C ASP A 244 19.80 8.55 30.22
N ARG A 245 19.28 8.87 31.44
CA ARG A 245 20.14 9.11 32.69
C ARG A 245 19.42 8.97 34.08
N LEU A 246 20.12 8.74 35.24
CA LEU A 246 19.69 8.56 36.69
C LEU A 246 19.35 9.85 37.47
N ASN A 247 18.23 9.83 38.22
CA ASN A 247 17.95 10.76 39.32
C ASN A 247 18.36 10.03 40.59
N THR A 248 19.67 9.92 40.81
CA THR A 248 20.44 9.53 42.02
C THR A 248 20.06 10.30 43.30
N PHE A 249 20.35 9.89 44.55
CA PHE A 249 20.08 10.72 45.79
C PHE A 249 21.30 11.59 46.10
N GLY A 250 22.42 11.30 45.42
CA GLY A 250 23.74 11.46 46.00
C GLY A 250 24.06 10.35 47.02
N ASP A 251 23.15 9.42 47.32
CA ASP A 251 23.41 8.29 48.24
C ASP A 251 24.09 7.10 47.54
N GLU A 252 23.93 6.97 46.22
CA GLU A 252 24.69 6.05 45.38
C GLU A 252 26.20 6.37 45.38
N PHE A 253 26.58 7.60 45.75
CA PHE A 253 27.98 8.01 45.93
C PHE A 253 28.72 7.09 46.91
N PHE A 254 28.02 6.62 47.95
CA PHE A 254 28.55 5.69 48.94
C PHE A 254 28.61 4.23 48.46
N LYS A 255 27.97 3.92 47.32
CA LYS A 255 27.97 2.61 46.64
C LYS A 255 27.57 1.42 47.52
N ASP A 256 26.73 1.64 48.53
CA ASP A 256 26.19 0.54 49.34
C ASP A 256 25.40 -0.43 48.44
N ALA A 257 25.71 -1.72 48.53
CA ALA A 257 25.07 -2.78 47.76
C ALA A 257 23.55 -2.89 48.03
N LYS A 258 23.05 -2.33 49.14
CA LYS A 258 21.63 -2.11 49.39
C LYS A 258 21.12 -0.92 48.60
N VAL A 259 21.71 0.27 48.76
CA VAL A 259 21.32 1.48 48.01
C VAL A 259 21.21 1.20 46.51
N LEU A 260 22.22 0.55 45.92
CA LEU A 260 22.23 0.17 44.51
C LEU A 260 21.18 -0.91 44.12
N ARG A 261 20.43 -1.49 45.06
CA ARG A 261 19.30 -2.41 44.82
C ARG A 261 17.92 -1.77 44.86
N SER A 262 17.79 -0.52 45.33
CA SER A 262 16.50 0.19 45.27
C SER A 262 16.20 0.81 43.91
N TYR A 263 17.19 0.76 43.02
CA TYR A 263 17.34 1.71 41.94
C TYR A 263 17.40 0.94 40.63
N PHE A 264 16.23 0.66 40.07
CA PHE A 264 16.03 -0.27 38.96
C PHE A 264 15.08 0.37 37.94
N TYR A 265 15.46 0.36 36.65
CA TYR A 265 14.65 0.98 35.58
C TYR A 265 13.33 0.34 35.37
N ALA A 266 12.37 0.93 34.64
CA ALA A 266 11.02 0.55 34.97
C ALA A 266 9.89 0.75 33.78
N ILE A 267 8.65 0.11 33.64
CA ILE A 267 7.23 0.44 33.09
C ILE A 267 6.12 -0.35 33.89
N SER A 268 4.85 0.13 34.00
CA SER A 268 3.61 -0.71 34.20
C SER A 268 2.56 -0.70 33.06
N ASP A 269 2.48 0.32 32.22
CA ASP A 269 1.64 0.31 31.00
C ASP A 269 2.34 1.10 29.89
N PHE A 270 2.44 0.54 28.69
CA PHE A 270 2.97 1.15 27.47
C PHE A 270 1.81 1.18 26.47
N SER A 271 1.11 2.31 26.42
CA SER A 271 -0.05 2.53 25.55
C SER A 271 0.30 3.47 24.41
N VAL A 272 0.10 3.06 23.17
CA VAL A 272 0.37 3.91 21.99
C VAL A 272 -0.94 4.21 21.30
N GLY A 273 -1.34 5.48 21.32
CA GLY A 273 -2.57 5.93 20.70
C GLY A 273 -2.34 6.25 19.24
N GLY A 274 -2.96 5.48 18.35
CA GLY A 274 -2.82 5.71 16.92
C GLY A 274 -3.90 5.04 16.09
N ARG A 275 -3.82 5.26 14.77
CA ARG A 275 -4.60 4.53 13.78
C ARG A 275 -3.67 3.83 12.79
N CYS A 276 -4.14 2.71 12.27
CA CYS A 276 -3.41 1.96 11.25
C CYS A 276 -3.25 2.83 9.98
N LYS A 277 -2.03 3.00 9.44
CA LYS A 277 -1.79 3.95 8.34
C LYS A 277 -2.26 3.37 7.01
N CYS A 278 -3.40 3.84 6.51
CA CYS A 278 -3.96 3.42 5.22
C CYS A 278 -4.20 4.59 4.24
N ASN A 279 -3.61 5.76 4.53
CA ASN A 279 -3.69 6.96 3.69
C ASN A 279 -5.12 7.39 3.28
N GLY A 280 -6.13 7.04 4.09
CA GLY A 280 -7.53 7.36 3.82
C GLY A 280 -8.23 6.41 2.81
N HIS A 281 -7.60 5.27 2.48
CA HIS A 281 -8.14 4.27 1.53
C HIS A 281 -8.40 2.88 2.13
N ALA A 282 -8.53 2.76 3.45
CA ALA A 282 -9.11 1.56 4.09
C ALA A 282 -9.70 1.92 5.47
N SER A 283 -10.84 1.33 5.83
CA SER A 283 -11.44 1.45 7.16
C SER A 283 -10.99 0.38 8.16
N GLU A 284 -10.22 -0.63 7.73
CA GLU A 284 -9.66 -1.66 8.61
C GLU A 284 -8.27 -2.14 8.16
N CYS A 285 -7.57 -2.78 9.11
CA CYS A 285 -6.33 -3.51 8.87
C CYS A 285 -6.53 -4.98 9.24
N ILE A 286 -6.03 -5.86 8.38
CA ILE A 286 -6.20 -7.31 8.45
C ILE A 286 -4.85 -8.01 8.47
N GLU A 287 -4.75 -9.10 9.22
CA GLU A 287 -3.57 -9.97 9.18
C GLU A 287 -3.62 -10.85 7.93
N ARG A 288 -2.53 -10.89 7.16
CA ARG A 288 -2.35 -11.88 6.09
C ARG A 288 -1.65 -13.13 6.63
N GLU A 289 -1.74 -14.20 5.84
CA GLU A 289 -0.94 -15.42 6.01
C GLU A 289 0.54 -15.04 6.27
N HIS A 290 1.16 -15.64 7.29
CA HIS A 290 2.41 -15.25 7.97
C HIS A 290 2.31 -14.15 9.07
N GLY A 291 1.12 -13.68 9.44
CA GLY A 291 0.91 -12.78 10.59
C GLY A 291 1.28 -11.31 10.36
N ASN A 292 1.51 -10.91 9.10
CA ASN A 292 1.81 -9.52 8.76
C ASN A 292 0.51 -8.71 8.62
N LEU A 293 0.39 -7.64 9.40
CA LEU A 293 -0.75 -6.72 9.36
C LEU A 293 -0.67 -5.80 8.14
N VAL A 294 -1.75 -5.70 7.36
CA VAL A 294 -1.85 -4.81 6.19
C VAL A 294 -3.22 -4.13 6.11
N CYS A 295 -3.31 -3.00 5.42
CA CYS A 295 -4.61 -2.36 5.15
C CYS A 295 -5.49 -3.22 4.24
N ALA A 296 -6.81 -3.22 4.49
CA ALA A 296 -7.81 -3.76 3.58
C ALA A 296 -8.13 -2.74 2.46
N CYS A 297 -7.14 -2.46 1.61
CA CYS A 297 -7.19 -1.34 0.65
C CYS A 297 -8.39 -1.37 -0.30
N GLN A 298 -9.04 -0.21 -0.37
CA GLN A 298 -10.13 0.14 -1.29
C GLN A 298 -9.63 1.17 -2.32
N HIS A 299 -10.52 1.89 -2.99
CA HIS A 299 -10.15 2.99 -3.91
C HIS A 299 -9.19 2.59 -5.04
N HIS A 300 -9.15 1.30 -5.37
CA HIS A 300 -8.18 0.68 -6.28
C HIS A 300 -6.70 0.94 -5.93
N THR A 301 -6.41 1.10 -4.64
CA THR A 301 -5.07 1.23 -4.06
C THR A 301 -4.54 -0.12 -3.55
N GLU A 302 -3.23 -0.22 -3.38
CA GLU A 302 -2.56 -1.40 -2.86
C GLU A 302 -1.23 -1.06 -2.14
N GLY A 303 -0.51 -2.10 -1.70
CA GLY A 303 0.62 -1.99 -0.79
C GLY A 303 0.18 -2.14 0.67
N ALA A 304 1.14 -2.22 1.60
CA ALA A 304 0.84 -2.41 3.02
C ALA A 304 0.02 -1.26 3.62
N ASP A 305 0.19 -0.05 3.09
CA ASP A 305 -0.34 1.23 3.58
C ASP A 305 -1.30 1.88 2.57
N CYS A 306 -1.74 1.15 1.55
CA CYS A 306 -2.48 1.67 0.40
C CYS A 306 -1.74 2.81 -0.34
N GLN A 307 -0.40 2.77 -0.35
CA GLN A 307 0.48 3.85 -0.78
C GLN A 307 0.75 3.92 -2.29
N ARG A 308 0.10 3.07 -3.10
CA ARG A 308 0.21 3.08 -4.57
C ARG A 308 -1.08 2.62 -5.22
N CYS A 309 -1.26 2.93 -6.50
CA CYS A 309 -2.38 2.42 -7.29
C CYS A 309 -2.17 0.96 -7.73
N HIS A 310 -3.27 0.23 -7.92
CA HIS A 310 -3.28 -1.06 -8.59
C HIS A 310 -2.67 -1.00 -10.01
N PRO A 311 -2.18 -2.13 -10.56
CA PRO A 311 -1.49 -2.21 -11.84
C PRO A 311 -2.17 -1.51 -13.02
N PHE A 312 -3.51 -1.57 -13.08
CA PHE A 312 -4.28 -1.03 -14.21
C PHE A 312 -5.01 0.29 -13.90
N TYR A 313 -4.67 0.91 -12.77
CA TYR A 313 -5.35 2.08 -12.22
C TYR A 313 -4.41 3.30 -12.13
N GLN A 314 -3.56 3.47 -13.14
CA GLN A 314 -2.54 4.53 -13.22
C GLN A 314 -2.94 5.69 -14.14
N ASP A 315 -4.23 5.99 -14.31
CA ASP A 315 -4.66 7.10 -15.19
C ASP A 315 -4.44 8.50 -14.57
N ARG A 316 -4.31 8.57 -13.24
CA ARG A 316 -3.83 9.76 -12.51
C ARG A 316 -2.76 9.35 -11.48
N PRO A 317 -1.95 10.29 -10.96
CA PRO A 317 -1.05 9.99 -9.85
C PRO A 317 -1.82 9.47 -8.64
N TRP A 318 -1.19 8.57 -7.86
CA TRP A 318 -1.67 8.24 -6.53
C TRP A 318 -1.62 9.49 -5.62
N ALA A 319 -2.64 9.69 -4.79
CA ALA A 319 -2.65 10.69 -3.73
C ALA A 319 -3.50 10.21 -2.55
N ARG A 320 -3.06 10.53 -1.32
CA ARG A 320 -3.80 10.30 -0.06
C ARG A 320 -5.20 10.89 -0.14
N ALA A 321 -6.21 10.20 0.39
CA ALA A 321 -7.56 10.76 0.51
C ALA A 321 -7.63 11.91 1.53
N THR A 322 -8.49 12.89 1.28
CA THR A 322 -8.77 14.05 2.15
C THR A 322 -10.26 14.12 2.48
N GLY A 323 -10.67 15.00 3.40
CA GLY A 323 -12.10 15.22 3.69
C GLY A 323 -12.94 15.66 2.47
N ASP A 324 -12.31 16.26 1.46
CA ASP A 324 -12.96 16.74 0.24
C ASP A 324 -12.95 15.73 -0.93
N SER A 325 -12.09 14.70 -0.90
CA SER A 325 -11.91 13.75 -2.02
C SER A 325 -11.25 12.44 -1.58
N ALA A 326 -11.82 11.32 -2.01
CA ALA A 326 -11.24 9.98 -1.81
C ALA A 326 -9.92 9.73 -2.56
N ASN A 327 -9.62 10.56 -3.57
CA ASN A 327 -8.42 10.48 -4.41
C ASN A 327 -8.13 9.06 -4.94
N GLU A 328 -9.18 8.34 -5.34
CA GLU A 328 -9.12 6.97 -5.81
C GLU A 328 -8.27 6.82 -7.08
N CYS A 329 -7.68 5.64 -7.24
CA CYS A 329 -6.88 5.33 -8.41
C CYS A 329 -7.81 5.05 -9.61
N LEU A 330 -7.57 5.75 -10.73
CA LEU A 330 -8.45 5.72 -11.89
C LEU A 330 -7.98 4.70 -12.93
N LYS A 331 -8.92 3.87 -13.40
CA LYS A 331 -8.68 2.80 -14.38
C LYS A 331 -8.28 3.38 -15.73
N CYS A 332 -7.16 2.92 -16.28
CA CYS A 332 -6.71 3.36 -17.59
C CYS A 332 -7.64 2.90 -18.71
N ASN A 333 -7.94 3.82 -19.63
CA ASN A 333 -8.57 3.46 -20.89
C ASN A 333 -7.48 3.02 -21.90
N CYS A 334 -7.37 1.72 -22.19
CA CYS A 334 -6.70 1.23 -23.40
C CYS A 334 -7.71 0.52 -24.34
N SER A 335 -8.80 1.23 -24.68
CA SER A 335 -9.81 0.87 -25.69
C SER A 335 -10.55 -0.46 -25.45
N GLY A 336 -10.84 -0.80 -24.18
CA GLY A 336 -11.55 -2.05 -23.81
C GLY A 336 -10.76 -3.34 -24.10
N ARG A 337 -9.51 -3.20 -24.51
CA ARG A 337 -8.65 -4.32 -24.89
C ARG A 337 -7.47 -4.39 -23.92
N SER A 338 -7.64 -4.26 -22.60
CA SER A 338 -6.49 -4.15 -21.69
C SER A 338 -6.69 -4.61 -20.23
N ASP A 339 -5.54 -4.90 -19.63
CA ASP A 339 -5.21 -5.36 -18.28
C ASP A 339 -4.16 -4.48 -17.57
N GLN A 340 -3.54 -3.49 -18.24
CA GLN A 340 -2.23 -2.95 -17.87
C GLN A 340 -1.97 -1.50 -18.39
N CYS A 341 -1.30 -0.63 -17.63
CA CYS A 341 -0.88 0.74 -18.03
C CYS A 341 0.13 1.44 -17.07
N VAL A 342 1.08 2.24 -17.61
CA VAL A 342 1.91 3.21 -16.86
C VAL A 342 1.26 4.59 -16.77
N PHE A 343 1.55 5.34 -15.70
CA PHE A 343 1.29 6.78 -15.66
C PHE A 343 2.34 7.60 -16.45
N ASP A 344 1.90 8.61 -17.20
CA ASP A 344 2.74 9.63 -17.83
C ASP A 344 2.30 11.07 -17.48
N MET A 345 3.26 11.86 -17.00
CA MET A 345 3.04 13.20 -16.47
C MET A 345 2.82 14.29 -17.55
N GLU A 346 3.35 14.12 -18.76
CA GLU A 346 3.18 15.10 -19.85
C GLU A 346 1.80 14.94 -20.52
N GLN A 347 1.38 13.68 -20.70
CA GLN A 347 0.05 13.31 -21.15
C GLN A 347 -1.02 13.78 -20.15
N TYR A 348 -0.82 13.53 -18.85
CA TYR A 348 -1.73 13.98 -17.80
C TYR A 348 -1.91 15.51 -17.79
N ARG A 349 -0.80 16.27 -17.89
CA ARG A 349 -0.81 17.74 -17.95
C ARG A 349 -1.54 18.31 -19.17
N SER A 350 -1.67 17.56 -20.27
CA SER A 350 -2.26 18.03 -21.53
C SER A 350 -3.70 17.56 -21.75
N THR A 351 -4.13 16.46 -21.12
CA THR A 351 -5.46 15.85 -21.35
C THR A 351 -6.27 15.59 -20.09
N GLY A 352 -5.65 15.60 -18.91
CA GLY A 352 -6.26 15.10 -17.66
C GLY A 352 -6.24 13.58 -17.50
N SER A 353 -5.73 12.82 -18.48
CA SER A 353 -5.60 11.35 -18.47
C SER A 353 -4.15 10.96 -18.78
N GLY A 354 -3.45 10.44 -17.77
CA GLY A 354 -2.04 10.07 -17.81
C GLY A 354 -1.79 8.63 -18.16
N GLY A 355 -2.83 7.79 -18.24
CA GLY A 355 -2.69 6.37 -18.54
C GLY A 355 -2.14 6.15 -19.95
N ARG A 356 -0.89 5.72 -20.04
CA ARG A 356 -0.26 5.22 -21.25
C ARG A 356 -0.01 3.73 -21.11
N CYS A 357 -0.19 2.99 -22.19
CA CYS A 357 -0.02 1.55 -22.18
C CYS A 357 1.30 1.16 -22.97
N VAL A 358 2.03 0.04 -22.72
CA VAL A 358 3.14 -0.55 -23.58
C VAL A 358 3.17 -2.11 -23.74
N SER A 359 3.20 -2.70 -24.96
CA SER A 359 2.75 -4.08 -25.37
C SER A 359 1.29 -4.22 -25.92
N CYS A 360 0.90 -3.62 -27.06
CA CYS A 360 -0.45 -3.83 -27.62
C CYS A 360 -0.58 -5.18 -28.39
N ARG A 361 -1.62 -5.95 -28.05
CA ARG A 361 -2.41 -6.86 -28.90
C ARG A 361 -2.82 -6.24 -30.25
N ASP A 362 -3.41 -7.08 -31.10
CA ASP A 362 -4.25 -6.70 -32.25
C ASP A 362 -3.57 -5.72 -33.24
N ASN A 363 -2.23 -5.68 -33.22
CA ASN A 363 -1.38 -4.82 -34.04
C ASN A 363 -1.71 -3.31 -33.92
N THR A 364 -2.16 -2.86 -32.74
CA THR A 364 -2.34 -1.43 -32.43
C THR A 364 -1.07 -0.81 -31.82
N ASP A 365 -1.14 0.51 -31.69
CA ASP A 365 -0.18 1.43 -31.07
C ASP A 365 -0.96 2.65 -30.52
N GLY A 366 -0.27 3.61 -29.89
CA GLY A 366 -0.86 4.82 -29.29
C GLY A 366 -1.08 4.68 -27.79
N PRO A 367 -1.22 5.81 -27.06
CA PRO A 367 -1.29 5.81 -25.59
C PRO A 367 -2.43 4.95 -25.04
N HIS A 368 -3.56 4.88 -25.75
CA HIS A 368 -4.75 4.11 -25.38
C HIS A 368 -4.95 2.89 -26.30
N CYS A 369 -3.90 2.48 -27.04
CA CYS A 369 -3.94 1.50 -28.15
C CYS A 369 -5.05 1.79 -29.18
N GLU A 370 -5.34 3.07 -29.40
CA GLU A 370 -6.50 3.56 -30.16
C GLU A 370 -6.29 3.53 -31.68
N ARG A 371 -5.05 3.45 -32.15
CA ARG A 371 -4.65 3.48 -33.57
C ARG A 371 -3.92 2.19 -33.99
N CYS A 372 -3.80 1.93 -35.29
CA CYS A 372 -2.96 0.83 -35.77
C CYS A 372 -1.47 1.15 -35.62
N ARG A 373 -0.64 0.11 -35.41
CA ARG A 373 0.82 0.22 -35.41
C ARG A 373 1.32 0.55 -36.81
N ASN A 374 2.47 1.22 -36.91
CA ASN A 374 3.16 1.44 -38.19
C ASN A 374 3.33 0.10 -38.95
N GLY A 375 2.97 0.11 -40.23
CA GLY A 375 2.89 -1.10 -41.07
C GLY A 375 1.54 -1.81 -41.02
N TYR A 376 0.52 -1.24 -40.37
CA TYR A 376 -0.86 -1.78 -40.30
C TYR A 376 -1.91 -0.68 -40.58
N TYR A 377 -3.12 -1.11 -40.92
CA TYR A 377 -4.28 -0.25 -41.23
C TYR A 377 -5.61 -0.94 -40.86
N ARG A 378 -6.70 -0.17 -40.81
CA ARG A 378 -8.09 -0.66 -40.63
C ARG A 378 -9.07 0.36 -41.21
N LYS A 379 -10.34 -0.02 -41.43
CA LYS A 379 -11.36 0.88 -42.01
C LYS A 379 -12.29 1.48 -40.95
N SER A 380 -12.81 0.66 -40.06
CA SER A 380 -13.58 1.04 -38.87
C SER A 380 -12.74 0.98 -37.59
N THR A 381 -13.21 1.56 -36.49
CA THR A 381 -12.62 1.40 -35.15
C THR A 381 -12.79 -0.02 -34.57
N GLU A 382 -13.84 -0.72 -35.01
CA GLU A 382 -14.17 -2.08 -34.57
C GLU A 382 -13.33 -3.15 -35.29
N ASP A 383 -12.86 -2.84 -36.50
CA ASP A 383 -12.04 -3.73 -37.34
C ASP A 383 -10.67 -4.06 -36.69
N PRO A 384 -10.13 -5.27 -36.90
CA PRO A 384 -8.75 -5.59 -36.56
C PRO A 384 -7.77 -4.80 -37.43
N CYS A 385 -6.59 -4.46 -36.89
CA CYS A 385 -5.53 -3.85 -37.69
C CYS A 385 -4.87 -4.90 -38.59
N LEU A 386 -5.14 -4.80 -39.89
CA LEU A 386 -4.61 -5.64 -40.96
C LEU A 386 -3.22 -5.13 -41.38
N PRO A 387 -2.27 -6.02 -41.75
CA PRO A 387 -0.93 -5.60 -42.15
C PRO A 387 -0.93 -4.94 -43.54
N CYS A 388 -0.18 -3.85 -43.68
CA CYS A 388 0.04 -3.15 -44.95
C CYS A 388 0.79 -4.02 -45.96
N ASN A 389 1.74 -4.85 -45.52
CA ASN A 389 2.59 -5.71 -46.37
C ASN A 389 3.29 -4.98 -47.53
N CYS A 390 3.69 -3.72 -47.33
CA CYS A 390 4.53 -2.99 -48.27
C CYS A 390 5.96 -3.56 -48.29
N ASN A 391 6.56 -3.71 -49.47
CA ASN A 391 7.93 -4.20 -49.60
C ASN A 391 8.95 -3.19 -49.08
N VAL A 392 9.69 -3.52 -48.02
CA VAL A 392 10.66 -2.64 -47.33
C VAL A 392 11.70 -1.97 -48.24
N ASN A 393 12.12 -2.66 -49.31
CA ASN A 393 13.11 -2.16 -50.26
C ASN A 393 12.44 -1.47 -51.46
N GLY A 394 11.21 -1.86 -51.78
CA GLY A 394 10.47 -1.44 -52.96
C GLY A 394 9.54 -0.25 -52.76
N SER A 395 9.13 0.02 -51.52
CA SER A 395 8.27 1.15 -51.17
C SER A 395 9.05 2.32 -50.55
N VAL A 396 8.53 3.53 -50.72
CA VAL A 396 9.08 4.75 -50.11
C VAL A 396 8.87 4.73 -48.58
N SER A 397 7.74 4.18 -48.14
CA SER A 397 7.38 3.94 -46.73
C SER A 397 6.76 2.56 -46.55
N LEU A 398 6.89 1.99 -45.35
CA LEU A 398 6.20 0.74 -44.96
C LEU A 398 4.72 0.95 -44.58
N GLN A 399 4.31 2.20 -44.35
CA GLN A 399 2.91 2.54 -44.05
C GLN A 399 2.11 2.68 -45.34
N CYS A 400 0.90 2.12 -45.34
CA CYS A 400 -0.07 2.18 -46.42
C CYS A 400 -1.21 3.17 -46.12
N ASP A 401 -2.01 3.49 -47.16
CA ASP A 401 -3.25 4.25 -47.01
C ASP A 401 -4.38 3.44 -46.33
N VAL A 402 -5.55 4.05 -46.13
CA VAL A 402 -6.69 3.43 -45.44
C VAL A 402 -7.41 2.35 -46.26
N GLU A 403 -7.14 2.26 -47.57
CA GLU A 403 -7.54 1.12 -48.41
C GLU A 403 -6.54 -0.04 -48.34
N GLY A 404 -5.26 0.26 -48.10
CA GLY A 404 -4.16 -0.68 -47.90
C GLY A 404 -3.03 -0.61 -48.93
N ARG A 405 -2.91 0.45 -49.72
CA ARG A 405 -1.97 0.57 -50.85
C ARG A 405 -0.64 1.22 -50.46
N CYS A 406 0.43 0.85 -51.17
CA CYS A 406 1.80 1.26 -50.89
C CYS A 406 2.37 2.20 -51.98
N ALA A 407 3.21 3.17 -51.60
CA ALA A 407 3.89 4.06 -52.54
C ALA A 407 5.27 3.52 -52.95
N CYS A 408 5.54 3.35 -54.25
CA CYS A 408 6.69 2.59 -54.77
C CYS A 408 7.90 3.45 -55.17
N ARG A 409 9.09 2.84 -55.17
CA ARG A 409 10.36 3.42 -55.64
C ARG A 409 10.57 3.20 -57.14
N GLU A 410 11.51 3.93 -57.71
CA GLU A 410 11.90 3.84 -59.12
C GLU A 410 12.37 2.42 -59.49
N GLY A 411 11.92 1.92 -60.65
CA GLY A 411 12.15 0.54 -61.10
C GLY A 411 11.31 -0.54 -60.41
N VAL A 412 10.37 -0.18 -59.52
CA VAL A 412 9.55 -1.12 -58.73
C VAL A 412 8.06 -0.86 -58.92
N THR A 413 7.23 -1.91 -58.90
CA THR A 413 5.79 -1.83 -59.19
C THR A 413 4.91 -2.79 -58.37
N GLY A 414 3.59 -2.64 -58.51
CA GLY A 414 2.52 -3.40 -57.83
C GLY A 414 1.93 -2.69 -56.60
N GLU A 415 0.70 -3.04 -56.21
CA GLU A 415 -0.04 -2.47 -55.05
C GLU A 415 0.75 -2.51 -53.72
N LYS A 416 1.71 -3.45 -53.62
CA LYS A 416 2.58 -3.69 -52.46
C LYS A 416 4.07 -3.38 -52.75
N CYS A 417 4.36 -2.82 -53.92
CA CYS A 417 5.71 -2.47 -54.41
C CYS A 417 6.70 -3.66 -54.42
N ASN A 418 6.22 -4.85 -54.73
CA ASN A 418 6.92 -6.12 -54.53
C ASN A 418 7.53 -6.72 -55.81
N THR A 419 7.47 -6.04 -56.95
CA THR A 419 7.90 -6.57 -58.25
C THR A 419 8.89 -5.62 -58.94
N CYS A 420 10.05 -6.13 -59.39
CA CYS A 420 10.97 -5.37 -60.24
C CYS A 420 10.43 -5.20 -61.66
N GLN A 421 10.74 -4.07 -62.29
CA GLN A 421 10.60 -3.91 -63.74
C GLN A 421 11.68 -4.73 -64.48
N ALA A 422 11.34 -5.25 -65.65
CA ALA A 422 12.23 -6.14 -66.42
C ALA A 422 13.58 -5.49 -66.79
N GLY A 423 14.64 -6.30 -66.85
CA GLY A 423 16.03 -5.84 -67.00
C GLY A 423 16.71 -5.46 -65.68
N PHE A 424 15.96 -5.39 -64.58
CA PHE A 424 16.46 -5.21 -63.22
C PHE A 424 16.09 -6.41 -62.34
N HIS A 425 16.83 -6.59 -61.26
CA HIS A 425 16.67 -7.65 -60.28
C HIS A 425 16.79 -7.11 -58.85
N SER A 426 16.46 -7.94 -57.85
CA SER A 426 16.76 -7.72 -56.43
C SER A 426 16.44 -6.31 -55.93
N ILE A 427 15.17 -6.11 -55.57
CA ILE A 427 14.71 -4.93 -54.85
C ILE A 427 15.58 -4.74 -53.60
N GLY A 428 16.48 -3.74 -53.64
CA GLY A 428 17.39 -3.35 -52.56
C GLY A 428 17.05 -1.97 -52.01
N PRO A 429 17.84 -1.40 -51.08
CA PRO A 429 17.49 -0.17 -50.36
C PRO A 429 17.24 1.09 -51.21
N GLY A 430 17.53 1.06 -52.51
CA GLY A 430 17.27 2.14 -53.47
C GLY A 430 16.29 1.78 -54.59
N GLY A 431 15.64 0.62 -54.56
CA GLY A 431 14.97 0.01 -55.72
C GLY A 431 15.77 -1.17 -56.30
N CYS A 432 15.46 -1.59 -57.53
CA CYS A 432 16.10 -2.76 -58.18
C CYS A 432 17.48 -2.43 -58.79
N ARG A 433 18.31 -3.45 -59.00
CA ARG A 433 19.69 -3.40 -59.52
C ARG A 433 19.84 -4.02 -60.91
N PRO A 434 20.89 -3.70 -61.69
CA PRO A 434 21.28 -4.41 -62.92
C PRO A 434 22.27 -5.57 -62.66
N CYS A 435 22.33 -6.56 -63.59
CA CYS A 435 22.99 -7.87 -63.40
C CYS A 435 24.43 -8.02 -63.96
N GLU A 436 25.20 -8.97 -63.43
CA GLU A 436 26.60 -9.30 -63.84
C GLU A 436 26.93 -10.82 -63.67
N CYS A 437 27.52 -11.51 -64.66
CA CYS A 437 27.66 -13.00 -64.67
C CYS A 437 29.01 -13.58 -65.19
N ASP A 438 29.44 -14.76 -64.68
CA ASP A 438 30.66 -15.50 -65.13
C ASP A 438 30.29 -16.74 -65.97
N LEU A 439 30.92 -16.87 -67.15
CA LEU A 439 30.65 -17.90 -68.16
C LEU A 439 31.22 -19.30 -67.82
N SER A 440 32.07 -19.41 -66.80
CA SER A 440 32.63 -20.69 -66.37
C SER A 440 31.59 -21.55 -65.69
N GLY A 441 30.71 -20.93 -64.90
CA GLY A 441 29.71 -21.58 -64.06
C GLY A 441 28.24 -21.29 -64.40
N SER A 442 27.92 -20.35 -65.29
CA SER A 442 26.52 -19.97 -65.61
C SER A 442 26.02 -20.44 -66.99
N VAL A 443 24.70 -20.35 -67.24
CA VAL A 443 24.04 -20.78 -68.50
C VAL A 443 23.01 -19.80 -69.11
N GLY A 444 22.92 -18.55 -68.66
CA GLY A 444 22.00 -17.56 -69.28
C GLY A 444 21.94 -16.22 -68.54
N ASP A 445 21.05 -15.34 -69.01
CA ASP A 445 20.70 -14.08 -68.34
C ASP A 445 20.28 -14.32 -66.87
N CYS A 446 20.44 -13.30 -66.03
CA CYS A 446 20.04 -13.33 -64.63
C CYS A 446 18.51 -13.46 -64.43
N SER A 447 18.09 -13.94 -63.25
CA SER A 447 16.69 -13.79 -62.83
C SER A 447 16.38 -12.35 -62.38
N ALA A 448 15.21 -11.83 -62.77
CA ALA A 448 14.70 -10.51 -62.37
C ALA A 448 14.25 -10.42 -60.88
N LEU A 449 14.55 -11.45 -60.07
CA LEU A 449 14.24 -11.50 -58.64
C LEU A 449 15.51 -11.43 -57.79
N ASP A 450 16.49 -12.27 -58.08
CA ASP A 450 17.72 -12.43 -57.27
C ASP A 450 19.01 -12.02 -58.00
N GLY A 451 18.95 -11.66 -59.29
CA GLY A 451 20.11 -11.33 -60.13
C GLY A 451 21.01 -12.51 -60.42
N ARG A 452 20.63 -13.69 -59.94
CA ARG A 452 21.48 -14.86 -59.95
C ARG A 452 21.59 -15.35 -61.37
N CYS A 453 22.82 -15.42 -61.83
CA CYS A 453 23.19 -16.12 -63.03
C CYS A 453 22.85 -17.60 -62.80
N TYR A 454 22.17 -18.25 -63.73
CA TYR A 454 21.74 -19.64 -63.50
C TYR A 454 22.97 -20.55 -63.45
N CYS A 455 23.36 -20.99 -62.24
CA CYS A 455 24.61 -21.71 -62.00
C CYS A 455 24.49 -23.22 -62.26
N LYS A 456 25.61 -23.82 -62.69
CA LYS A 456 25.84 -25.27 -62.68
C LYS A 456 25.68 -25.84 -61.27
N GLN A 457 25.17 -27.07 -61.19
CA GLN A 457 24.44 -27.62 -60.04
C GLN A 457 25.13 -27.51 -58.66
N ASN A 458 26.44 -27.71 -58.60
CA ASN A 458 27.26 -27.73 -57.38
C ASN A 458 28.16 -26.48 -57.25
N VAL A 459 27.99 -25.52 -58.15
CA VAL A 459 28.66 -24.19 -58.17
C VAL A 459 27.78 -23.15 -57.46
N GLU A 460 28.41 -22.15 -56.87
CA GLU A 460 27.74 -20.96 -56.32
C GLU A 460 28.59 -19.67 -56.47
N GLY A 461 28.29 -18.66 -55.66
CA GLY A 461 28.50 -17.25 -55.99
C GLY A 461 27.37 -16.75 -56.90
N GLN A 462 26.97 -15.48 -56.78
CA GLN A 462 25.91 -14.91 -57.64
C GLN A 462 26.26 -15.03 -59.13
N ASN A 463 27.52 -14.79 -59.45
CA ASN A 463 28.09 -14.85 -60.79
C ASN A 463 28.48 -16.30 -61.21
N CYS A 464 28.40 -17.28 -60.31
CA CYS A 464 28.79 -18.70 -60.48
C CYS A 464 30.30 -18.99 -60.59
N ASN A 465 31.09 -18.64 -59.56
CA ASN A 465 32.56 -18.71 -59.59
C ASN A 465 33.25 -19.48 -58.43
N ARG A 466 32.51 -20.20 -57.57
CA ARG A 466 33.10 -21.00 -56.47
C ARG A 466 32.33 -22.29 -56.20
N CYS A 467 32.93 -23.21 -55.44
CA CYS A 467 32.20 -24.36 -54.88
C CYS A 467 31.35 -23.97 -53.67
N LYS A 468 30.29 -24.72 -53.43
CA LYS A 468 29.41 -24.57 -52.26
C LYS A 468 30.15 -24.90 -50.95
N PRO A 469 29.80 -24.33 -49.79
CA PRO A 469 30.37 -24.73 -48.51
C PRO A 469 30.08 -26.21 -48.23
N GLY A 470 31.05 -26.94 -47.67
CA GLY A 470 30.98 -28.39 -47.63
C GLY A 470 31.00 -29.03 -49.03
N PHE A 471 31.49 -28.34 -50.06
CA PHE A 471 31.86 -28.88 -51.38
C PHE A 471 33.17 -28.26 -51.91
N PHE A 472 33.85 -28.90 -52.87
CA PHE A 472 35.16 -28.48 -53.39
C PHE A 472 35.45 -28.91 -54.85
N ASN A 473 36.56 -28.43 -55.44
CA ASN A 473 37.06 -28.68 -56.82
C ASN A 473 36.13 -28.24 -57.99
N LEU A 474 36.32 -27.01 -58.53
CA LEU A 474 35.48 -26.39 -59.58
C LEU A 474 36.10 -26.48 -60.99
N GLN A 475 35.32 -26.85 -62.03
CA GLN A 475 35.77 -26.91 -63.43
C GLN A 475 34.67 -26.52 -64.45
N GLN A 476 35.02 -25.81 -65.53
CA GLN A 476 34.06 -25.37 -66.57
C GLN A 476 33.43 -26.54 -67.35
N ILE A 477 34.19 -27.61 -67.61
CA ILE A 477 33.73 -28.79 -68.36
C ILE A 477 32.89 -29.77 -67.52
N ASN A 478 32.89 -29.60 -66.20
CA ASN A 478 32.02 -30.36 -65.29
C ASN A 478 30.60 -29.75 -65.34
N PRO A 479 29.55 -30.50 -65.75
CA PRO A 479 28.19 -29.98 -65.82
C PRO A 479 27.59 -29.69 -64.43
N ALA A 480 28.05 -30.38 -63.39
CA ALA A 480 27.63 -30.14 -62.01
C ALA A 480 28.51 -29.10 -61.32
N GLY A 481 29.84 -29.30 -61.28
CA GLY A 481 30.81 -28.31 -60.81
C GLY A 481 31.81 -28.82 -59.78
N CYS A 482 31.32 -29.28 -58.60
CA CYS A 482 32.07 -29.55 -57.35
C CYS A 482 31.53 -30.78 -56.57
N GLN A 483 32.18 -31.22 -55.47
CA GLN A 483 31.93 -32.48 -54.71
C GLN A 483 31.93 -32.29 -53.14
N PRO A 484 31.17 -33.04 -52.30
CA PRO A 484 30.79 -32.68 -50.90
C PRO A 484 31.71 -33.11 -49.70
N CYS A 485 31.37 -32.72 -48.44
CA CYS A 485 32.07 -32.99 -47.14
C CYS A 485 31.15 -33.22 -45.89
N PHE A 486 31.70 -33.68 -44.73
CA PHE A 486 30.97 -33.99 -43.46
C PHE A 486 31.77 -33.80 -42.14
N CYS A 487 31.29 -33.00 -41.17
CA CYS A 487 32.00 -32.67 -39.90
C CYS A 487 31.09 -32.51 -38.63
N TYR A 488 30.13 -33.41 -38.37
CA TYR A 488 29.18 -33.42 -37.22
C TYR A 488 28.33 -32.16 -36.94
N GLY A 489 28.48 -31.05 -37.69
CA GLY A 489 27.64 -29.85 -37.60
C GLY A 489 28.19 -28.74 -36.70
N HIS A 490 29.15 -29.04 -35.81
CA HIS A 490 29.91 -28.02 -35.09
C HIS A 490 31.00 -27.36 -35.96
N SER A 491 31.31 -27.97 -37.09
CA SER A 491 32.14 -27.41 -38.16
C SER A 491 31.55 -27.78 -39.52
N LEU A 492 31.81 -26.92 -40.52
CA LEU A 492 31.47 -27.15 -41.94
C LEU A 492 32.66 -26.79 -42.87
N ALA A 493 33.83 -26.51 -42.29
CA ALA A 493 35.02 -26.11 -43.01
C ALA A 493 35.85 -27.35 -43.39
N CYS A 494 35.90 -27.64 -44.68
CA CYS A 494 36.71 -28.70 -45.30
C CYS A 494 37.56 -28.15 -46.45
N SER A 495 38.59 -28.88 -46.86
CA SER A 495 39.42 -28.54 -48.03
C SER A 495 40.04 -29.79 -48.64
N SER A 496 40.47 -29.71 -49.92
CA SER A 496 41.23 -30.77 -50.59
C SER A 496 42.47 -31.14 -49.78
N SER A 497 42.54 -32.38 -49.30
CA SER A 497 43.71 -32.90 -48.60
C SER A 497 44.91 -33.01 -49.55
N ASN A 498 46.00 -32.31 -49.22
CA ASN A 498 47.23 -32.28 -50.02
C ASN A 498 48.13 -33.53 -49.82
N HIS A 499 47.58 -34.62 -49.28
CA HIS A 499 48.34 -35.82 -48.86
C HIS A 499 48.11 -37.05 -49.76
N TYR A 500 47.50 -36.86 -50.94
CA TYR A 500 47.06 -37.92 -51.87
C TYR A 500 47.37 -37.57 -53.35
N ALA A 501 47.65 -38.57 -54.19
CA ALA A 501 48.02 -38.43 -55.63
C ALA A 501 47.33 -39.46 -56.55
N ALA A 502 47.25 -39.22 -57.87
CA ALA A 502 46.33 -39.89 -58.81
C ALA A 502 46.96 -40.69 -59.99
N VAL A 503 46.32 -41.79 -60.43
CA VAL A 503 46.81 -42.78 -61.45
C VAL A 503 45.66 -43.44 -62.28
N ASN A 504 45.88 -43.86 -63.54
CA ASN A 504 44.84 -44.36 -64.50
C ASN A 504 44.83 -45.89 -64.80
N ILE A 505 43.65 -46.46 -65.15
CA ILE A 505 43.37 -47.90 -65.41
C ILE A 505 42.20 -48.07 -66.44
N THR A 506 42.06 -49.21 -67.15
CA THR A 506 41.08 -49.37 -68.26
C THR A 506 40.27 -50.70 -68.22
N SER A 507 38.94 -50.63 -68.04
CA SER A 507 37.93 -51.70 -68.25
C SER A 507 36.48 -51.13 -68.26
N ASP A 508 35.67 -51.21 -67.17
CA ASP A 508 34.26 -50.68 -67.03
C ASP A 508 33.74 -50.71 -65.54
N PHE A 509 32.67 -49.95 -65.15
CA PHE A 509 31.96 -50.03 -63.82
C PHE A 509 30.57 -49.30 -63.70
N VAL A 510 29.68 -49.67 -62.73
CA VAL A 510 28.24 -49.23 -62.62
C VAL A 510 27.68 -49.15 -61.16
N GLU A 511 26.54 -48.41 -60.94
CA GLU A 511 25.61 -48.32 -59.76
C GLU A 511 26.11 -47.68 -58.43
N GLY A 512 25.30 -47.24 -57.43
CA GLY A 512 23.82 -47.23 -57.12
C GLY A 512 23.54 -46.30 -55.88
N ILE A 513 22.51 -46.33 -55.00
CA ILE A 513 21.07 -46.77 -54.87
C ILE A 513 20.64 -46.56 -53.36
N VAL A 514 19.42 -46.35 -52.77
CA VAL A 514 18.02 -45.81 -52.98
C VAL A 514 17.32 -45.81 -51.57
N PHE A 515 16.37 -44.96 -51.09
CA PHE A 515 16.11 -43.49 -51.19
C PHE A 515 15.32 -42.83 -49.97
N PRO A 516 14.05 -43.16 -49.60
CA PRO A 516 13.09 -42.13 -49.06
C PRO A 516 12.30 -42.42 -47.74
N ALA A 517 11.63 -41.39 -47.15
CA ALA A 517 10.72 -41.46 -45.96
C ALA A 517 9.70 -40.26 -45.85
N ILE A 518 8.66 -40.32 -44.96
CA ILE A 518 7.56 -39.31 -44.77
C ILE A 518 6.93 -39.28 -43.34
N ASN A 519 6.20 -38.21 -42.94
CA ASN A 519 5.32 -38.09 -41.72
C ASN A 519 4.32 -36.89 -41.79
N GLU A 520 3.24 -36.84 -40.96
CA GLU A 520 2.27 -35.71 -40.80
C GLU A 520 1.47 -35.78 -39.45
N VAL A 521 1.05 -34.65 -38.82
CA VAL A 521 0.01 -34.46 -37.74
C VAL A 521 0.04 -33.01 -37.15
N SER A 522 -0.99 -32.35 -36.56
CA SER A 522 -2.46 -32.17 -36.77
C SER A 522 -3.05 -31.25 -35.65
N LEU A 523 -3.99 -30.30 -35.88
CA LEU A 523 -4.62 -29.46 -34.81
C LEU A 523 -5.99 -28.79 -35.16
N LEU A 524 -6.67 -28.13 -34.19
CA LEU A 524 -8.00 -27.46 -34.29
C LEU A 524 -8.16 -26.19 -33.37
N PRO A 525 -9.10 -25.23 -33.63
CA PRO A 525 -9.22 -23.95 -32.88
C PRO A 525 -10.65 -23.51 -32.37
N TRP A 526 -10.70 -22.39 -31.61
CA TRP A 526 -11.88 -21.58 -31.18
C TRP A 526 -11.37 -20.15 -30.78
N GLU A 527 -12.09 -19.05 -30.48
CA GLU A 527 -13.49 -18.57 -30.37
C GLU A 527 -13.40 -17.00 -30.51
N LYS A 528 -14.30 -16.10 -30.96
CA LYS A 528 -15.64 -15.95 -31.60
C LYS A 528 -15.57 -14.57 -32.35
N ILE A 529 -16.54 -13.74 -32.78
CA ILE A 529 -18.01 -13.55 -32.93
C ILE A 529 -18.15 -12.57 -34.15
N CYS A 530 -19.24 -12.23 -34.85
CA CYS A 530 -20.71 -12.43 -34.82
C CYS A 530 -21.14 -12.74 -36.29
N ILE A 531 -22.25 -12.36 -36.96
CA ILE A 531 -23.56 -11.71 -36.70
C ILE A 531 -24.60 -12.35 -37.67
N ASN A 532 -25.78 -11.77 -37.90
CA ASN A 532 -26.78 -12.30 -38.86
C ASN A 532 -26.44 -11.94 -40.35
N ILE A 533 -25.67 -12.67 -41.25
CA ILE A 533 -24.70 -13.87 -41.28
C ILE A 533 -24.04 -14.15 -42.70
N PHE A 534 -22.85 -14.85 -42.89
CA PHE A 534 -22.26 -15.38 -44.22
C PHE A 534 -20.99 -16.34 -44.22
N ASP A 535 -20.37 -16.72 -45.39
CA ASP A 535 -19.42 -17.87 -45.72
C ASP A 535 -18.13 -17.50 -46.64
N ILE A 536 -17.23 -18.28 -47.36
CA ILE A 536 -16.95 -19.70 -47.85
C ILE A 536 -15.46 -19.94 -48.45
N PRO A 537 -14.87 -21.19 -48.66
CA PRO A 537 -13.50 -21.53 -49.24
C PRO A 537 -13.47 -22.52 -50.51
N PRO A 538 -12.45 -23.35 -51.02
CA PRO A 538 -10.97 -23.67 -50.82
C PRO A 538 -10.06 -23.92 -52.14
N PHE A 539 -9.04 -24.85 -52.25
CA PHE A 539 -8.24 -25.25 -53.52
C PHE A 539 -6.90 -26.16 -53.43
N PRO A 540 -5.98 -26.34 -54.48
CA PRO A 540 -5.09 -27.56 -54.78
C PRO A 540 -3.56 -27.41 -55.28
N SER A 541 -2.77 -28.50 -55.65
CA SER A 541 -1.32 -28.50 -56.18
C SER A 541 -0.72 -29.80 -56.90
N LEU A 542 0.57 -29.86 -57.44
CA LEU A 542 1.23 -30.97 -58.29
C LEU A 542 2.85 -31.09 -58.35
N PRO A 543 3.53 -32.18 -58.89
CA PRO A 543 5.04 -32.50 -58.89
C PRO A 543 5.81 -33.13 -60.17
N ASP A 544 7.17 -33.38 -60.20
CA ASP A 544 8.00 -34.13 -61.29
C ASP A 544 9.48 -34.68 -60.93
N THR A 545 10.37 -35.13 -61.90
CA THR A 545 11.53 -36.14 -61.78
C THR A 545 12.81 -36.06 -62.77
N SER A 546 13.97 -36.82 -62.60
CA SER A 546 15.17 -36.97 -63.56
C SER A 546 16.36 -38.01 -63.24
N GLN A 547 17.35 -38.36 -64.15
CA GLN A 547 18.54 -39.33 -63.98
C GLN A 547 19.70 -39.40 -65.11
N LEU A 548 21.02 -39.77 -64.85
CA LEU A 548 22.13 -40.18 -65.85
C LEU A 548 23.50 -40.80 -65.29
N ALA A 549 24.47 -41.40 -66.09
CA ALA A 549 25.84 -41.96 -65.69
C ALA A 549 26.92 -42.36 -66.83
N GLY A 550 28.23 -42.71 -66.54
CA GLY A 550 29.26 -43.41 -67.44
C GLY A 550 30.85 -43.23 -67.22
N VAL A 551 31.80 -44.16 -67.63
CA VAL A 551 33.32 -44.15 -67.35
C VAL A 551 34.40 -44.90 -68.29
N THR A 552 35.72 -44.51 -68.25
CA THR A 552 37.05 -45.27 -68.21
C THR A 552 37.82 -44.65 -67.00
N MET A 553 38.77 -45.30 -66.30
CA MET A 553 38.97 -45.00 -64.86
C MET A 553 40.35 -44.47 -64.36
N THR A 554 40.29 -43.80 -63.20
CA THR A 554 41.38 -43.17 -62.44
C THR A 554 41.19 -43.44 -60.93
N SER A 555 42.27 -43.50 -60.13
CA SER A 555 42.25 -43.77 -58.68
C SER A 555 43.29 -42.94 -57.90
N ALA A 556 43.25 -42.98 -56.57
CA ALA A 556 44.08 -42.16 -55.67
C ALA A 556 44.77 -42.96 -54.55
N VAL A 557 45.97 -42.53 -54.13
CA VAL A 557 46.79 -43.15 -53.07
C VAL A 557 47.50 -42.11 -52.19
N VAL A 558 47.84 -42.48 -50.94
CA VAL A 558 48.71 -41.68 -50.08
C VAL A 558 50.13 -41.67 -50.64
N SER A 559 50.64 -40.50 -51.03
CA SER A 559 52.01 -40.31 -51.51
C SER A 559 52.48 -38.88 -51.24
N ALA A 560 53.78 -38.72 -51.02
CA ALA A 560 54.45 -37.43 -50.85
C ALA A 560 55.43 -37.11 -51.99
N ASP A 561 55.46 -37.92 -53.05
CA ASP A 561 56.34 -37.71 -54.21
C ASP A 561 55.72 -36.68 -55.19
N PRO A 562 56.35 -35.49 -55.39
CA PRO A 562 55.81 -34.44 -56.25
C PRO A 562 55.90 -34.74 -57.76
N ALA A 563 56.42 -35.90 -58.17
CA ALA A 563 56.41 -36.34 -59.57
C ALA A 563 55.00 -36.71 -60.09
N PHE A 564 54.01 -36.91 -59.21
CA PHE A 564 52.65 -37.34 -59.55
C PHE A 564 51.60 -36.22 -59.34
N PRO A 565 50.53 -36.16 -60.14
CA PRO A 565 49.47 -35.16 -59.97
C PRO A 565 48.64 -35.41 -58.69
N PRO A 566 48.25 -34.37 -57.94
CA PRO A 566 47.53 -34.50 -56.68
C PRO A 566 46.07 -34.94 -56.86
N ALA A 567 45.59 -35.78 -55.95
CA ALA A 567 44.21 -36.27 -55.89
C ALA A 567 43.34 -35.33 -55.05
N LEU A 568 42.85 -34.25 -55.66
CA LEU A 568 42.17 -33.12 -55.00
C LEU A 568 40.74 -33.43 -54.49
N TRP A 569 40.47 -34.64 -53.98
CA TRP A 569 39.13 -35.19 -53.67
C TRP A 569 39.01 -35.90 -52.31
N VAL A 570 39.65 -35.38 -51.25
CA VAL A 570 39.58 -35.87 -49.84
C VAL A 570 39.52 -34.68 -48.85
N GLU A 571 38.98 -34.83 -47.62
CA GLU A 571 38.57 -33.74 -46.69
C GLU A 571 39.19 -33.76 -45.25
N SER A 572 38.91 -32.74 -44.40
CA SER A 572 39.36 -32.58 -42.97
C SER A 572 38.63 -31.41 -42.23
N CYS A 573 38.48 -31.45 -40.89
CA CYS A 573 37.66 -30.52 -40.06
C CYS A 573 38.45 -29.60 -39.07
N SER A 574 37.79 -28.69 -38.30
CA SER A 574 38.40 -27.80 -37.27
C SER A 574 37.41 -27.31 -36.17
N CYS A 575 37.88 -27.06 -34.92
CA CYS A 575 37.04 -26.81 -33.71
C CYS A 575 37.25 -25.45 -32.99
N PRO A 576 36.23 -24.90 -32.28
CA PRO A 576 36.29 -23.58 -31.61
C PRO A 576 36.63 -23.61 -30.10
N PRO A 577 37.05 -22.47 -29.48
CA PRO A 577 37.32 -22.36 -28.04
C PRO A 577 36.10 -22.60 -27.16
N GLY A 578 36.32 -23.16 -25.96
CA GLY A 578 35.26 -23.64 -25.08
C GLY A 578 34.74 -25.03 -25.45
N PHE A 579 35.03 -25.51 -26.66
CA PHE A 579 34.67 -26.83 -27.18
C PHE A 579 35.90 -27.71 -27.45
N ALA A 580 35.72 -29.03 -27.58
CA ALA A 580 36.78 -29.99 -27.89
C ALA A 580 36.31 -31.20 -28.71
N GLY A 581 37.17 -31.76 -29.57
CA GLY A 581 36.94 -32.97 -30.37
C GLY A 581 37.80 -32.99 -31.64
N GLN A 582 37.63 -34.02 -32.50
CA GLN A 582 37.98 -33.91 -33.94
C GLN A 582 36.77 -33.49 -34.79
N PHE A 583 35.57 -33.56 -34.21
CA PHE A 583 34.30 -33.13 -34.79
C PHE A 583 33.49 -32.17 -33.88
N CYS A 584 33.94 -31.94 -32.63
CA CYS A 584 33.84 -30.72 -31.80
C CYS A 584 32.66 -30.60 -30.82
N GLU A 585 32.56 -31.45 -29.78
CA GLU A 585 31.28 -31.80 -29.14
C GLU A 585 31.09 -31.62 -27.60
N GLN A 586 31.98 -30.95 -26.81
CA GLN A 586 31.89 -30.88 -25.32
C GLN A 586 32.36 -29.55 -24.68
N CYS A 587 31.76 -29.09 -23.55
CA CYS A 587 32.18 -27.88 -22.78
C CYS A 587 33.38 -28.10 -21.83
N ALA A 588 34.08 -27.01 -21.45
CA ALA A 588 35.29 -27.03 -20.59
C ALA A 588 35.04 -26.60 -19.11
N PRO A 589 35.87 -27.05 -18.13
CA PRO A 589 35.71 -26.73 -16.70
C PRO A 589 35.92 -25.25 -16.34
N GLY A 590 35.22 -24.78 -15.31
CA GLY A 590 35.19 -23.36 -14.91
C GLY A 590 34.17 -22.52 -15.68
N PHE A 591 33.48 -23.14 -16.65
CA PHE A 591 32.39 -22.57 -17.43
C PHE A 591 31.11 -23.39 -17.14
N THR A 592 29.98 -22.69 -16.97
CA THR A 592 28.62 -23.26 -16.97
C THR A 592 28.00 -23.14 -18.36
N ARG A 593 26.99 -23.96 -18.70
CA ARG A 593 26.22 -23.70 -19.92
C ARG A 593 25.41 -22.41 -19.83
N GLU A 594 25.21 -21.80 -21.00
CA GLU A 594 24.31 -20.65 -21.21
C GLU A 594 22.86 -21.12 -21.39
N GLU A 595 22.64 -22.17 -22.19
CA GLU A 595 21.34 -22.86 -22.32
C GLU A 595 21.48 -24.39 -22.10
N PRO A 596 21.25 -24.91 -20.87
CA PRO A 596 21.36 -26.34 -20.57
C PRO A 596 20.52 -27.27 -21.49
N ALA A 597 19.44 -26.76 -22.07
CA ALA A 597 18.46 -27.53 -22.85
C ALA A 597 18.97 -28.06 -24.22
N ARG A 598 20.13 -27.63 -24.75
CA ARG A 598 20.60 -28.01 -26.10
C ARG A 598 21.69 -29.09 -26.17
N GLY A 599 22.14 -29.63 -25.03
CA GLY A 599 23.12 -30.74 -25.01
C GLY A 599 24.46 -30.38 -25.68
N PRO A 600 25.05 -31.26 -26.51
CA PRO A 600 26.31 -30.98 -27.23
C PRO A 600 26.29 -29.69 -28.08
N LEU A 601 25.10 -29.27 -28.54
CA LEU A 601 24.87 -28.10 -29.39
C LEU A 601 24.74 -26.78 -28.60
N SER A 602 25.23 -26.72 -27.36
CA SER A 602 25.07 -25.58 -26.43
C SER A 602 26.39 -24.90 -26.04
N THR A 603 26.33 -23.59 -25.77
CA THR A 603 27.42 -22.67 -25.41
C THR A 603 27.76 -22.65 -23.91
N CYS A 604 28.98 -22.18 -23.56
CA CYS A 604 29.55 -22.24 -22.20
C CYS A 604 30.18 -20.89 -21.74
N VAL A 605 29.96 -20.45 -20.49
CA VAL A 605 30.31 -19.11 -19.92
C VAL A 605 30.80 -19.16 -18.44
N PRO A 606 31.59 -18.20 -17.91
CA PRO A 606 32.17 -18.25 -16.53
C PRO A 606 31.21 -17.94 -15.35
N CYS A 607 31.69 -18.10 -14.10
CA CYS A 607 30.94 -17.92 -12.84
C CYS A 607 31.42 -16.77 -11.91
N ASN A 608 30.62 -16.42 -10.88
CA ASN A 608 30.92 -15.39 -9.87
C ASN A 608 30.31 -15.70 -8.48
N CYS A 609 31.14 -15.85 -7.43
CA CYS A 609 30.72 -16.18 -6.04
C CYS A 609 31.49 -15.39 -4.95
N HIS A 610 31.92 -14.14 -5.23
CA HIS A 610 32.65 -13.25 -4.31
C HIS A 610 33.88 -13.84 -3.55
N GLN A 611 34.45 -14.94 -4.03
CA GLN A 611 35.57 -15.71 -3.45
C GLN A 611 35.24 -16.50 -2.16
N HIS A 612 33.99 -16.48 -1.69
CA HIS A 612 33.50 -17.29 -0.56
C HIS A 612 32.77 -18.57 -1.01
N GLY A 613 33.01 -19.06 -2.24
CA GLY A 613 32.29 -20.20 -2.80
C GLY A 613 32.65 -20.62 -4.23
N THR A 614 32.03 -21.71 -4.70
CA THR A 614 32.14 -22.28 -6.06
C THR A 614 30.77 -22.49 -6.72
N CYS A 615 30.72 -22.66 -8.06
CA CYS A 615 29.49 -22.76 -8.86
C CYS A 615 29.27 -24.13 -9.54
N HIS A 616 28.04 -24.36 -10.03
CA HIS A 616 27.64 -25.57 -10.76
C HIS A 616 27.58 -25.37 -12.30
N PRO A 617 28.14 -26.28 -13.13
CA PRO A 617 28.37 -26.07 -14.57
C PRO A 617 27.14 -26.18 -15.50
N GLU A 618 25.93 -26.33 -14.94
CA GLU A 618 24.67 -26.28 -15.69
C GLU A 618 23.65 -25.31 -15.05
N THR A 619 23.99 -24.60 -13.96
CA THR A 619 23.03 -23.73 -13.22
C THR A 619 23.63 -22.50 -12.51
N GLY A 620 24.96 -22.39 -12.33
CA GLY A 620 25.63 -21.17 -11.87
C GLY A 620 25.49 -20.74 -10.39
N VAL A 621 24.64 -21.40 -9.58
CA VAL A 621 24.42 -21.07 -8.15
C VAL A 621 25.66 -21.35 -7.29
N CYS A 622 25.88 -20.55 -6.24
CA CYS A 622 27.04 -20.59 -5.33
C CYS A 622 26.75 -21.29 -3.98
N GLU A 623 27.79 -21.86 -3.36
CA GLU A 623 27.78 -22.41 -1.99
C GLU A 623 28.73 -21.61 -1.08
N CYS A 624 28.26 -21.11 0.08
CA CYS A 624 28.95 -20.07 0.87
C CYS A 624 29.73 -20.55 2.12
N SER A 625 30.78 -19.82 2.49
CA SER A 625 31.67 -20.08 3.65
C SER A 625 31.79 -18.90 4.65
N ASP A 626 32.72 -19.01 5.61
CA ASP A 626 33.24 -17.90 6.44
C ASP A 626 32.23 -17.14 7.31
N PHE A 627 31.21 -17.85 7.82
CA PHE A 627 30.07 -17.28 8.56
C PHE A 627 29.27 -16.24 7.75
N THR A 628 29.40 -16.28 6.42
CA THR A 628 28.61 -15.47 5.49
C THR A 628 27.33 -16.18 5.05
N THR A 629 26.36 -15.42 4.55
CA THR A 629 25.09 -15.92 4.00
C THR A 629 24.59 -15.03 2.86
N GLY A 630 23.86 -15.62 1.91
CA GLY A 630 23.35 -14.95 0.70
C GLY A 630 23.36 -15.87 -0.52
N THR A 631 22.99 -15.35 -1.70
CA THR A 631 23.09 -16.11 -2.97
C THR A 631 24.41 -15.90 -3.70
N THR A 632 25.15 -14.85 -3.33
CA THR A 632 26.54 -14.59 -3.74
C THR A 632 27.48 -14.47 -2.54
N CYS A 633 27.00 -14.79 -1.34
CA CYS A 633 27.72 -14.83 -0.06
C CYS A 633 28.01 -13.46 0.56
N GLU A 634 26.97 -12.64 0.75
CA GLU A 634 27.11 -11.19 0.98
C GLU A 634 26.87 -10.62 2.41
N ARG A 635 26.52 -11.41 3.45
CA ARG A 635 26.21 -10.90 4.82
C ARG A 635 26.75 -11.76 5.98
N CYS A 636 27.05 -11.18 7.15
CA CYS A 636 27.39 -11.92 8.40
C CYS A 636 26.16 -12.61 9.07
N LEU A 637 26.44 -13.53 10.01
CA LEU A 637 25.46 -14.27 10.84
C LEU A 637 25.12 -13.59 12.19
N ASP A 638 23.92 -13.84 12.72
CA ASP A 638 23.41 -13.28 13.99
C ASP A 638 24.33 -13.53 15.21
N GLY A 639 24.40 -12.53 16.09
CA GLY A 639 25.30 -12.51 17.25
C GLY A 639 26.73 -12.03 16.92
N TYR A 640 27.04 -11.84 15.63
CA TYR A 640 28.30 -11.31 15.14
C TYR A 640 28.09 -10.02 14.32
N TYR A 641 29.09 -9.12 14.30
CA TYR A 641 29.10 -7.86 13.53
C TYR A 641 30.39 -7.71 12.71
N GLY A 642 30.31 -7.11 11.52
CA GLY A 642 31.47 -6.94 10.63
C GLY A 642 31.11 -6.62 9.17
N ASN A 643 31.96 -6.99 8.20
CA ASN A 643 31.81 -6.62 6.76
C ASN A 643 32.34 -7.71 5.81
N SER A 644 31.44 -8.51 5.25
CA SER A 644 31.69 -9.71 4.44
C SER A 644 31.94 -9.49 2.93
N LEU A 645 32.13 -8.25 2.46
CA LEU A 645 32.37 -7.97 1.02
C LEU A 645 33.86 -7.90 0.65
N ILE A 646 34.76 -8.20 1.59
CA ILE A 646 36.22 -8.03 1.41
C ILE A 646 36.86 -9.30 0.80
N GLY A 647 36.21 -10.46 0.95
CA GLY A 647 36.73 -11.74 0.47
C GLY A 647 37.68 -12.43 1.45
N THR A 648 37.50 -12.26 2.78
CA THR A 648 38.40 -12.84 3.79
C THR A 648 37.68 -13.61 4.90
N PRO A 649 38.28 -14.68 5.47
CA PRO A 649 37.67 -15.43 6.58
C PRO A 649 37.56 -14.69 7.94
N GLY A 650 37.96 -13.42 8.03
CA GLY A 650 38.06 -12.69 9.31
C GLY A 650 36.84 -11.82 9.66
N ASP A 651 35.82 -11.79 8.81
CA ASP A 651 35.02 -10.59 8.58
C ASP A 651 33.86 -10.33 9.59
N CYS A 652 33.68 -11.10 10.69
CA CYS A 652 32.57 -10.96 11.68
C CYS A 652 32.95 -11.28 13.18
N GLN A 653 32.45 -10.54 14.22
CA GLN A 653 32.88 -10.60 15.67
C GLN A 653 31.76 -10.36 16.75
N PRO A 654 31.86 -10.75 18.07
CA PRO A 654 30.73 -10.81 19.05
C PRO A 654 30.54 -9.69 20.15
N CYS A 655 29.42 -9.74 20.92
CA CYS A 655 28.80 -8.63 21.72
C CYS A 655 28.94 -8.58 23.30
N PRO A 656 28.71 -7.42 24.01
CA PRO A 656 28.99 -7.24 25.45
C PRO A 656 27.92 -6.51 26.35
N CYS A 657 26.64 -6.93 26.37
CA CYS A 657 25.57 -6.30 27.18
C CYS A 657 25.18 -7.05 28.48
N PRO A 658 24.47 -6.45 29.47
CA PRO A 658 24.10 -7.12 30.72
C PRO A 658 23.08 -8.26 30.47
N GLY A 659 23.61 -9.47 30.32
CA GLY A 659 22.89 -10.68 29.89
C GLY A 659 23.38 -11.33 28.58
N GLN A 660 24.53 -10.90 28.02
CA GLN A 660 24.99 -11.26 26.65
C GLN A 660 23.98 -10.90 25.54
N THR A 661 23.15 -9.88 25.80
CA THR A 661 22.08 -9.50 24.89
C THR A 661 22.60 -8.81 23.63
N SER A 662 21.81 -8.86 22.55
CA SER A 662 22.22 -8.38 21.22
C SER A 662 22.60 -6.90 21.22
N CYS A 663 23.58 -6.57 20.38
CA CYS A 663 24.24 -5.27 20.35
C CYS A 663 24.53 -4.81 18.91
N VAL A 664 24.83 -3.51 18.76
CA VAL A 664 25.32 -2.92 17.51
C VAL A 664 26.49 -1.99 17.85
N GLN A 665 27.51 -1.96 16.98
CA GLN A 665 28.60 -0.99 17.06
C GLN A 665 28.23 0.28 16.27
N ILE A 666 28.24 1.44 16.92
CA ILE A 666 28.00 2.72 16.25
C ILE A 666 29.26 3.10 15.46
N ALA A 667 29.14 3.22 14.14
CA ALA A 667 30.28 3.39 13.22
C ALA A 667 31.13 4.66 13.48
N GLU A 668 30.53 5.70 14.05
CA GLU A 668 31.18 7.01 14.29
C GLU A 668 31.96 7.07 15.62
N THR A 669 31.53 6.33 16.64
CA THR A 669 32.08 6.40 18.01
C THR A 669 32.69 5.10 18.51
N GLY A 670 32.42 3.99 17.83
CA GLY A 670 32.79 2.65 18.27
C GLY A 670 32.03 2.16 19.52
N GLN A 671 31.09 2.93 20.05
CA GLN A 671 30.31 2.52 21.23
C GLN A 671 29.30 1.42 20.90
N VAL A 672 28.97 0.65 21.94
CA VAL A 672 28.07 -0.50 21.86
C VAL A 672 26.91 -0.30 22.85
N VAL A 673 25.68 -0.45 22.37
CA VAL A 673 24.43 -0.09 23.07
C VAL A 673 23.55 -1.33 23.33
N CYS A 674 22.77 -1.32 24.43
CA CYS A 674 21.94 -2.46 24.89
C CYS A 674 20.42 -2.15 24.81
N THR A 675 19.54 -3.13 25.11
CA THR A 675 18.28 -3.27 24.35
C THR A 675 16.91 -3.47 25.06
N ASN A 676 16.77 -4.05 26.28
CA ASN A 676 15.63 -3.81 27.23
C ASN A 676 16.11 -3.84 28.69
N CYS A 677 15.30 -3.37 29.67
CA CYS A 677 15.61 -3.17 31.10
C CYS A 677 14.45 -3.73 31.96
N PRO A 678 14.57 -3.53 33.27
CA PRO A 678 13.20 -3.57 34.77
C PRO A 678 11.90 -2.70 34.68
N ALA A 679 11.01 -2.51 35.74
CA ALA A 679 9.60 -1.90 35.67
C ALA A 679 8.92 -0.81 36.67
N GLY A 680 8.31 0.44 36.48
CA GLY A 680 8.52 1.88 35.86
C GLY A 680 9.77 2.93 35.96
N GLN A 681 10.55 3.40 34.96
CA GLN A 681 11.74 4.34 34.95
C GLN A 681 12.36 4.41 33.53
N THR A 682 13.11 5.46 33.14
CA THR A 682 13.94 5.44 31.90
C THR A 682 15.40 6.03 31.96
N GLY A 683 16.37 5.64 31.10
CA GLY A 683 17.84 5.62 31.40
C GLY A 683 18.86 4.90 30.47
N MET A 684 20.02 5.54 30.17
CA MET A 684 21.15 4.98 29.42
C MET A 684 21.93 4.01 30.35
N ARG A 685 21.34 2.85 30.68
CA ARG A 685 21.55 2.06 31.91
C ARG A 685 20.54 2.42 33.01
N CYS A 686 19.26 2.30 32.74
CA CYS A 686 18.30 1.90 33.74
C CYS A 686 17.99 2.88 34.97
N GLN A 687 17.20 3.93 34.70
CA GLN A 687 16.92 5.30 35.23
C GLN A 687 16.17 5.92 36.52
N ARG A 688 15.01 6.66 36.34
CA ARG A 688 14.36 7.72 37.26
C ARG A 688 12.85 8.14 37.04
N CYS A 689 12.24 9.07 37.88
CA CYS A 689 10.83 9.65 38.25
C CYS A 689 9.62 10.30 37.44
N GLU A 690 8.30 9.90 37.55
CA GLU A 690 7.18 10.08 36.55
C GLU A 690 6.07 11.18 36.58
N ASP A 691 5.57 11.52 35.37
CA ASP A 691 4.36 12.25 35.00
C ASP A 691 3.15 11.43 35.36
N GLY A 692 2.02 12.10 35.49
CA GLY A 692 0.91 11.59 36.24
C GLY A 692 1.25 11.14 37.66
N TYR A 693 2.45 11.35 38.24
CA TYR A 693 2.87 10.99 39.60
C TYR A 693 3.55 12.26 40.31
N TYR A 694 3.49 12.47 41.66
CA TYR A 694 4.17 13.57 42.44
C TYR A 694 5.04 13.08 43.68
N GLY A 695 6.10 13.79 44.17
CA GLY A 695 7.14 13.29 45.16
C GLY A 695 8.70 13.55 44.87
N ASP A 696 9.64 12.57 45.02
CA ASP A 696 11.16 12.65 44.86
C ASP A 696 11.91 11.24 44.71
N PRO A 697 12.80 10.95 43.70
CA PRO A 697 13.22 9.58 43.24
C PRO A 697 14.23 8.73 44.02
N LEU A 698 15.10 7.98 43.28
CA LEU A 698 16.44 7.80 43.81
C LEU A 698 17.05 9.14 44.22
N GLY A 699 16.68 10.31 43.67
CA GLY A 699 16.33 11.56 44.38
C GLY A 699 17.33 12.71 44.62
N LEU A 700 17.93 13.41 43.64
CA LEU A 700 19.07 14.33 43.92
C LEU A 700 18.72 15.54 44.82
N SER A 701 17.44 15.71 45.19
CA SER A 701 16.90 16.89 45.83
C SER A 701 16.47 16.70 47.29
N GLY A 702 16.41 15.48 47.85
CA GLY A 702 15.73 15.30 49.15
C GLY A 702 15.85 13.93 49.83
N ALA A 703 14.72 13.22 49.91
CA ALA A 703 14.59 11.89 50.54
C ALA A 703 13.45 11.09 49.90
N ALA A 704 13.61 9.76 49.80
CA ALA A 704 12.79 8.86 48.96
C ALA A 704 11.26 9.08 49.07
N GLN A 705 10.68 9.82 48.13
CA GLN A 705 9.24 10.11 48.06
C GLN A 705 8.63 9.42 46.84
N PRO A 706 7.83 8.35 47.05
CA PRO A 706 7.05 7.69 46.02
C PRO A 706 6.28 8.62 45.08
N CYS A 707 6.22 8.19 43.83
CA CYS A 707 5.42 8.70 42.75
C CYS A 707 3.94 8.40 43.10
N ALA A 708 3.05 9.35 42.81
CA ALA A 708 1.68 9.33 43.34
C ALA A 708 0.70 10.11 42.44
N ARG A 709 -0.47 9.55 42.08
CA ARG A 709 -1.26 10.04 40.93
C ARG A 709 -1.69 11.51 40.93
N CYS A 710 -1.16 12.26 39.96
CA CYS A 710 -1.60 13.59 39.60
C CYS A 710 -3.09 13.55 39.33
N ASN A 711 -3.80 14.38 40.08
CA ASN A 711 -5.24 14.46 40.03
C ASN A 711 -5.63 15.73 39.28
N CYS A 712 -6.18 15.55 38.09
CA CYS A 712 -6.68 16.64 37.25
C CYS A 712 -8.19 16.52 37.04
N ASN A 713 -8.92 15.97 38.01
CA ASN A 713 -10.39 15.83 38.03
C ASN A 713 -11.02 15.11 36.81
N GLY A 714 -10.24 14.35 36.03
CA GLY A 714 -10.71 13.76 34.76
C GLY A 714 -10.85 14.77 33.62
N ASN A 715 -10.27 15.96 33.76
CA ASN A 715 -10.31 17.07 32.82
C ASN A 715 -9.02 17.16 31.99
N VAL A 716 -8.39 16.01 31.73
CA VAL A 716 -7.17 15.83 30.95
C VAL A 716 -7.35 14.55 30.13
N ASP A 717 -6.68 14.44 28.98
CA ASP A 717 -6.49 13.10 28.41
C ASP A 717 -5.46 12.39 29.29
N PHE A 718 -5.86 11.28 29.91
CA PHE A 718 -4.95 10.43 30.68
C PHE A 718 -3.84 9.82 29.80
N ASN A 719 -3.90 10.01 28.49
CA ASN A 719 -2.92 9.60 27.51
C ASN A 719 -2.28 10.78 26.75
N ALA A 720 -2.25 12.00 27.33
CA ALA A 720 -1.43 13.14 26.84
C ALA A 720 -0.29 13.52 27.80
N VAL A 721 0.92 13.78 27.27
CA VAL A 721 2.13 14.09 28.06
C VAL A 721 1.95 15.41 28.78
N GLY A 722 2.45 15.54 29.99
CA GLY A 722 2.16 16.74 30.77
C GLY A 722 0.70 16.75 31.17
N ILE A 723 0.22 15.60 31.65
CA ILE A 723 -0.90 15.61 32.58
C ILE A 723 -0.57 16.62 33.68
N CYS A 724 0.65 16.51 34.24
CA CYS A 724 1.13 17.39 35.28
C CYS A 724 2.61 17.75 35.17
N ASP A 725 2.97 18.88 35.77
CA ASP A 725 4.34 19.21 36.10
C ASP A 725 4.94 18.12 36.97
N HIS A 726 6.17 17.79 36.63
CA HIS A 726 6.89 16.71 37.22
C HIS A 726 7.11 16.74 38.72
N VAL A 727 7.46 17.90 39.27
CA VAL A 727 7.84 18.04 40.67
C VAL A 727 6.63 18.33 41.55
N THR A 728 5.70 19.13 41.04
CA THR A 728 4.60 19.69 41.83
C THR A 728 3.28 18.95 41.67
N GLY A 729 3.14 18.07 40.67
CA GLY A 729 1.89 17.39 40.36
C GLY A 729 0.78 18.31 39.81
N ARG A 730 1.10 19.59 39.57
CA ARG A 730 0.20 20.62 39.04
C ARG A 730 -0.19 20.29 37.60
N CYS A 731 -1.48 20.28 37.29
CA CYS A 731 -1.96 19.91 35.97
C CYS A 731 -1.61 20.96 34.90
N LEU A 732 -1.10 20.52 33.74
CA LEU A 732 -0.61 21.43 32.69
C LEU A 732 -1.51 21.51 31.46
N LYS A 733 -2.25 20.44 31.13
CA LYS A 733 -2.97 20.31 29.84
C LYS A 733 -4.45 20.00 30.01
N CYS A 734 -5.15 20.97 30.60
CA CYS A 734 -6.59 20.92 30.85
C CYS A 734 -7.40 20.91 29.54
N LEU A 735 -8.37 20.00 29.44
CA LEU A 735 -9.24 19.78 28.29
C LEU A 735 -10.68 20.24 28.53
N GLY A 736 -11.43 20.45 27.44
CA GLY A 736 -12.84 20.84 27.51
C GLY A 736 -13.04 22.25 28.10
N HIS A 737 -12.16 23.19 27.74
CA HIS A 737 -12.17 24.59 28.20
C HIS A 737 -12.16 24.74 29.72
N THR A 738 -11.34 23.92 30.38
CA THR A 738 -11.06 24.00 31.81
C THR A 738 -9.66 24.59 32.08
N GLU A 739 -9.47 25.16 33.25
CA GLU A 739 -8.20 25.68 33.78
C GLU A 739 -8.15 25.47 35.30
N GLY A 740 -7.03 25.85 35.92
CA GLY A 740 -6.78 25.64 37.35
C GLY A 740 -5.74 24.55 37.60
N ASP A 741 -5.20 24.48 38.81
CA ASP A 741 -4.05 23.63 39.13
C ASP A 741 -4.42 22.12 39.16
N HIS A 742 -5.71 21.82 39.21
CA HIS A 742 -6.32 20.50 39.01
C HIS A 742 -7.38 20.52 37.89
N CYS A 743 -7.33 21.51 36.98
CA CYS A 743 -8.32 21.74 35.93
C CYS A 743 -9.76 21.93 36.47
N GLU A 744 -9.90 22.50 37.68
CA GLU A 744 -11.13 22.50 38.47
C GLU A 744 -12.15 23.60 38.13
N ARG A 745 -11.81 24.55 37.25
CA ARG A 745 -12.69 25.68 36.86
C ARG A 745 -12.74 25.85 35.34
N CYS A 746 -13.72 26.61 34.82
CA CYS A 746 -13.78 26.92 33.39
C CYS A 746 -12.78 28.01 33.01
N GLN A 747 -12.25 27.91 31.78
CA GLN A 747 -11.30 28.86 31.22
C GLN A 747 -11.94 30.24 31.00
N GLN A 748 -11.17 31.33 31.12
CA GLN A 748 -11.68 32.67 30.81
C GLN A 748 -12.28 32.72 29.39
N GLY A 749 -13.52 33.22 29.26
CA GLY A 749 -14.33 33.11 28.04
C GLY A 749 -15.38 31.99 28.07
N PHE A 750 -15.36 31.12 29.09
CA PHE A 750 -16.26 29.98 29.22
C PHE A 750 -16.92 29.90 30.61
N TYR A 751 -18.09 29.26 30.70
CA TYR A 751 -18.88 29.13 31.93
C TYR A 751 -19.54 27.77 32.09
N GLY A 752 -19.85 27.40 33.33
CA GLY A 752 -20.61 26.20 33.68
C GLY A 752 -19.92 25.41 34.78
N ASN A 753 -20.10 24.09 34.75
CA ASN A 753 -19.42 23.18 35.67
C ASN A 753 -18.24 22.53 34.96
N ALA A 754 -17.02 22.80 35.44
CA ALA A 754 -15.80 22.16 34.95
C ALA A 754 -15.69 20.69 35.36
N LEU A 755 -16.38 20.27 36.43
CA LEU A 755 -16.40 18.91 36.94
C LEU A 755 -17.54 18.06 36.32
N ASP A 756 -18.20 18.57 35.27
CA ASP A 756 -19.25 17.83 34.55
C ASP A 756 -18.62 16.80 33.59
N GLN A 757 -19.18 15.59 33.59
CA GLN A 757 -18.74 14.49 32.73
C GLN A 757 -19.42 14.51 31.34
N THR A 758 -20.48 15.31 31.16
CA THR A 758 -21.18 15.41 29.88
C THR A 758 -20.54 16.43 28.95
N VAL A 759 -19.84 15.93 27.93
CA VAL A 759 -18.99 16.71 27.01
C VAL A 759 -19.70 17.92 26.38
N GLY A 760 -21.01 17.82 26.12
CA GLY A 760 -21.83 18.92 25.57
C GLY A 760 -22.42 19.92 26.58
N GLN A 761 -22.20 19.75 27.88
CA GLN A 761 -22.68 20.69 28.93
C GLN A 761 -21.55 21.36 29.72
N LYS A 762 -20.36 20.74 29.74
CA LYS A 762 -19.11 21.26 30.31
C LYS A 762 -18.70 22.60 29.67
N CYS A 763 -18.16 23.51 30.48
CA CYS A 763 -17.58 24.82 30.12
C CYS A 763 -17.92 25.37 28.72
N LYS A 764 -19.08 26.03 28.63
CA LYS A 764 -19.65 26.61 27.39
C LYS A 764 -19.14 28.02 27.15
N SER A 765 -18.95 28.42 25.89
CA SER A 765 -18.56 29.79 25.53
C SER A 765 -19.53 30.84 26.08
N CYS A 766 -18.99 31.93 26.64
CA CYS A 766 -19.74 33.09 27.10
C CYS A 766 -20.63 33.68 25.99
N SER A 767 -20.11 33.82 24.77
CA SER A 767 -20.86 34.29 23.58
C SER A 767 -21.75 35.51 23.87
N CYS A 768 -21.20 36.57 24.45
CA CYS A 768 -21.96 37.77 24.78
C CYS A 768 -22.30 38.60 23.52
N SER A 769 -23.38 39.37 23.58
CA SER A 769 -23.74 40.36 22.56
C SER A 769 -22.85 41.59 22.69
N SER A 770 -22.02 41.84 21.67
CA SER A 770 -21.21 43.07 21.57
C SER A 770 -22.06 44.35 21.51
N ALA A 771 -23.35 44.26 21.19
CA ALA A 771 -24.26 45.40 21.24
C ALA A 771 -24.77 45.71 22.66
N GLY A 772 -24.92 44.67 23.49
CA GLY A 772 -25.61 44.76 24.79
C GLY A 772 -24.74 44.62 26.04
N THR A 773 -23.45 44.34 25.89
CA THR A 773 -22.51 44.10 27.00
C THR A 773 -21.81 45.40 27.41
N SER A 774 -21.66 45.64 28.71
CA SER A 774 -21.05 46.83 29.33
C SER A 774 -19.55 46.66 29.68
N GLY A 775 -18.93 45.58 29.20
CA GLY A 775 -17.52 45.22 29.40
C GLY A 775 -16.99 44.38 28.22
N HIS A 776 -15.96 43.55 28.42
CA HIS A 776 -15.45 42.71 27.33
C HIS A 776 -16.46 41.60 26.95
N VAL A 777 -16.57 41.32 25.65
CA VAL A 777 -17.54 40.38 25.06
C VAL A 777 -17.26 38.91 25.45
N ASN A 778 -16.11 38.63 26.06
CA ASN A 778 -15.72 37.32 26.58
C ASN A 778 -15.84 37.22 28.12
N GLU A 779 -16.33 38.27 28.79
CA GLU A 779 -16.46 38.31 30.26
C GLU A 779 -17.91 38.06 30.69
N CYS A 780 -18.17 36.83 31.14
CA CYS A 780 -19.44 36.42 31.71
C CYS A 780 -19.25 35.66 33.02
N HIS A 781 -20.31 35.62 33.84
CA HIS A 781 -20.27 35.01 35.17
C HIS A 781 -19.94 33.50 35.10
N PRO A 782 -18.83 33.00 35.69
CA PRO A 782 -18.26 31.68 35.40
C PRO A 782 -19.16 30.46 35.64
N GLN A 783 -20.24 30.59 36.41
CA GLN A 783 -21.17 29.48 36.69
C GLN A 783 -22.50 29.55 35.92
N THR A 784 -22.97 30.76 35.59
CA THR A 784 -24.30 30.98 34.98
C THR A 784 -24.23 31.47 33.53
N GLY A 785 -23.06 31.95 33.11
CA GLY A 785 -22.84 32.50 31.79
C GLY A 785 -23.40 33.91 31.60
N ASN A 786 -23.92 34.55 32.64
CA ASN A 786 -24.52 35.87 32.52
C ASN A 786 -23.43 36.91 32.21
N CYS A 787 -23.50 37.49 31.02
CA CYS A 787 -22.68 38.62 30.61
C CYS A 787 -23.08 39.89 31.37
N HIS A 788 -22.15 40.83 31.51
CA HIS A 788 -22.46 42.13 32.13
C HIS A 788 -23.25 42.99 31.16
N CYS A 789 -24.55 43.14 31.36
CA CYS A 789 -25.40 43.89 30.42
C CYS A 789 -25.30 45.41 30.62
N LEU A 790 -25.63 46.16 29.56
CA LEU A 790 -25.93 47.59 29.60
C LEU A 790 -27.30 47.84 30.25
N SER A 791 -27.55 49.08 30.67
CA SER A 791 -28.84 49.47 31.24
C SER A 791 -30.01 49.11 30.31
N HIS A 792 -31.03 48.47 30.87
CA HIS A 792 -32.23 48.01 30.17
C HIS A 792 -32.01 46.93 29.10
N VAL A 793 -30.87 46.25 29.16
CA VAL A 793 -30.54 45.04 28.39
C VAL A 793 -30.58 43.83 29.32
N THR A 794 -31.07 42.70 28.80
CA THR A 794 -31.29 41.47 29.56
C THR A 794 -31.04 40.22 28.69
N GLY A 795 -31.21 39.05 29.29
CA GLY A 795 -30.78 37.77 28.72
C GLY A 795 -29.35 37.41 29.13
N ARG A 796 -29.02 36.11 29.07
CA ARG A 796 -27.74 35.56 29.51
C ARG A 796 -26.55 36.18 28.74
N ASP A 797 -26.74 36.43 27.45
CA ASP A 797 -25.81 37.02 26.51
C ASP A 797 -26.04 38.52 26.29
N CYS A 798 -26.99 39.16 27.00
CA CYS A 798 -27.38 40.55 26.77
C CYS A 798 -27.86 40.83 25.33
N SER A 799 -28.50 39.86 24.64
CA SER A 799 -29.04 40.08 23.29
C SER A 799 -30.46 40.68 23.23
N TYR A 800 -31.11 40.91 24.37
CA TYR A 800 -32.52 41.32 24.45
C TYR A 800 -32.72 42.59 25.28
N CYS A 801 -33.79 43.35 25.02
CA CYS A 801 -34.19 44.46 25.88
C CYS A 801 -35.05 43.99 27.05
N GLU A 802 -35.01 44.70 28.18
CA GLU A 802 -35.95 44.52 29.29
C GLU A 802 -37.41 44.74 28.85
N VAL A 803 -38.36 44.11 29.52
CA VAL A 803 -39.80 44.25 29.20
C VAL A 803 -40.25 45.67 29.52
N GLY A 804 -40.56 46.44 28.47
CA GLY A 804 -40.77 47.89 28.57
C GLY A 804 -39.67 48.72 27.91
N PHE A 805 -38.71 48.08 27.23
CA PHE A 805 -37.66 48.71 26.44
C PHE A 805 -37.50 48.04 25.06
N PHE A 806 -36.91 48.75 24.09
CA PHE A 806 -36.73 48.32 22.70
C PHE A 806 -35.48 48.95 22.07
N ASN A 807 -35.12 48.55 20.85
CA ASN A 807 -34.03 49.11 20.04
C ASN A 807 -32.63 49.00 20.71
N LEU A 808 -32.10 47.77 20.80
CA LEU A 808 -30.77 47.49 21.35
C LEU A 808 -29.65 48.10 20.48
N GLN A 809 -28.96 49.12 20.99
CA GLN A 809 -27.87 49.83 20.30
C GLN A 809 -26.49 49.62 20.97
N PRO A 810 -25.43 49.36 20.19
CA PRO A 810 -24.07 49.14 20.71
C PRO A 810 -23.57 50.24 21.65
N GLY A 811 -23.22 49.86 22.88
CA GLY A 811 -22.68 50.77 23.90
C GLY A 811 -23.71 51.71 24.55
N ILE A 812 -24.98 51.67 24.13
CA ILE A 812 -26.05 52.55 24.63
C ILE A 812 -27.10 51.75 25.42
N GLY A 813 -27.40 50.51 25.01
CA GLY A 813 -28.44 49.68 25.64
C GLY A 813 -29.78 49.80 24.91
N CYS A 814 -30.90 49.82 25.64
CA CYS A 814 -32.26 49.88 25.06
C CYS A 814 -33.06 51.11 25.52
N GLU A 815 -33.94 51.60 24.64
CA GLU A 815 -34.80 52.78 24.83
C GLU A 815 -36.17 52.41 25.41
N ILE A 816 -36.78 53.28 26.23
CA ILE A 816 -38.05 52.98 26.91
C ILE A 816 -39.28 53.01 25.98
N CYS A 817 -40.13 51.99 26.09
CA CYS A 817 -41.43 51.88 25.43
C CYS A 817 -42.39 53.02 25.84
N LYS A 818 -42.88 53.80 24.87
CA LYS A 818 -43.82 54.92 25.11
C LYS A 818 -45.28 54.45 25.06
N CYS A 819 -45.61 53.45 25.87
CA CYS A 819 -46.95 52.85 25.95
C CYS A 819 -47.98 53.79 26.60
N ASN A 820 -49.20 53.86 26.06
CA ASN A 820 -50.26 54.71 26.58
C ASN A 820 -50.97 54.03 27.78
N PRO A 821 -50.99 54.64 28.99
CA PRO A 821 -51.49 54.01 30.21
C PRO A 821 -53.00 53.79 30.27
N ILE A 822 -53.78 54.32 29.32
CA ILE A 822 -55.24 54.13 29.25
C ILE A 822 -55.61 53.02 28.24
N GLY A 823 -54.74 52.72 27.27
CA GLY A 823 -55.03 51.82 26.15
C GLY A 823 -54.17 50.56 26.05
N SER A 824 -53.08 50.44 26.82
CA SER A 824 -52.18 49.28 26.77
C SER A 824 -52.31 48.42 28.04
N SER A 825 -52.53 47.12 27.88
CA SER A 825 -52.66 46.16 29.00
C SER A 825 -51.32 45.69 29.56
N SER A 826 -50.20 46.23 29.09
CA SER A 826 -48.85 45.95 29.55
C SER A 826 -47.94 47.15 29.26
N LEU A 827 -46.80 47.23 29.95
CA LEU A 827 -45.71 48.15 29.59
C LEU A 827 -44.91 47.66 28.36
N ALA A 828 -45.06 46.39 27.98
CA ALA A 828 -44.36 45.77 26.86
C ALA A 828 -44.70 46.41 25.49
N CYS A 829 -43.67 46.65 24.68
CA CYS A 829 -43.79 47.06 23.28
C CYS A 829 -42.93 46.17 22.36
N HIS A 830 -43.07 46.33 21.04
CA HIS A 830 -42.32 45.54 20.07
C HIS A 830 -40.81 45.85 20.12
N PRO A 831 -39.91 44.85 20.31
CA PRO A 831 -38.53 45.05 20.77
C PRO A 831 -37.59 45.75 19.76
N ILE A 832 -38.03 45.98 18.53
CA ILE A 832 -37.26 46.75 17.51
C ILE A 832 -37.95 48.09 17.19
N THR A 833 -39.25 48.26 17.44
CA THR A 833 -40.05 49.37 16.86
C THR A 833 -40.94 50.15 17.83
N GLY A 834 -40.94 49.83 19.12
CA GLY A 834 -41.55 50.69 20.15
C GLY A 834 -43.08 50.64 20.26
N GLY A 835 -43.78 49.91 19.39
CA GLY A 835 -45.24 49.88 19.31
C GLY A 835 -45.93 49.06 20.41
N THR A 836 -47.01 49.58 20.99
CA THR A 836 -47.84 48.93 22.04
C THR A 836 -48.40 47.58 21.59
N VAL A 837 -48.18 46.53 22.39
CA VAL A 837 -48.68 45.18 22.08
C VAL A 837 -50.04 44.94 22.73
N LEU A 838 -51.10 44.87 21.93
CA LEU A 838 -52.39 44.32 22.36
C LEU A 838 -52.30 42.79 22.43
N TYR A 839 -52.54 42.22 23.61
CA TYR A 839 -52.53 40.77 23.83
C TYR A 839 -53.72 40.07 23.14
N SER A 840 -53.51 39.68 21.88
CA SER A 840 -54.27 38.60 21.24
C SER A 840 -53.78 37.23 21.75
N ARG A 841 -54.55 36.17 21.50
CA ARG A 841 -54.30 34.82 22.02
C ARG A 841 -53.15 34.12 21.29
N HIS A 842 -52.50 33.19 22.01
CA HIS A 842 -51.52 32.21 21.50
C HIS A 842 -50.16 32.80 21.10
N HIS A 843 -49.03 32.10 21.22
CA HIS A 843 -48.71 30.85 21.94
C HIS A 843 -47.19 30.82 22.15
N ASN A 844 -46.69 30.11 23.17
CA ASN A 844 -45.36 29.51 23.01
C ASN A 844 -45.53 28.42 21.94
N SER A 845 -44.81 28.54 20.82
CA SER A 845 -45.10 27.82 19.58
C SER A 845 -44.82 26.31 19.71
N CYS A 846 -45.84 25.61 20.20
CA CYS A 846 -45.95 24.16 20.22
C CYS A 846 -46.03 23.61 18.81
N ASN A 847 -44.87 23.51 18.18
CA ASN A 847 -44.66 22.92 16.87
C ASN A 847 -44.72 21.38 16.98
N CYS A 848 -45.89 20.90 17.40
CA CYS A 848 -46.30 19.51 17.37
C CYS A 848 -46.63 19.11 15.94
N ASP A 849 -46.47 17.83 15.59
CA ASP A 849 -46.80 17.38 14.23
C ASP A 849 -48.32 17.46 13.96
N PRO A 850 -48.79 18.03 12.83
CA PRO A 850 -50.21 18.16 12.51
C PRO A 850 -50.95 16.84 12.29
N MET A 851 -50.23 15.81 11.83
CA MET A 851 -50.75 14.46 11.59
C MET A 851 -50.73 13.64 12.88
N GLY A 852 -49.68 13.81 13.68
CA GLY A 852 -49.38 12.98 14.84
C GLY A 852 -49.80 13.47 16.20
N SER A 853 -50.04 14.77 16.36
CA SER A 853 -50.62 15.31 17.58
C SER A 853 -52.15 15.35 17.53
N VAL A 854 -52.79 15.09 18.67
CA VAL A 854 -54.24 15.25 18.88
C VAL A 854 -54.62 16.74 18.86
N SER A 855 -53.67 17.61 19.24
CA SER A 855 -53.82 19.06 19.31
C SER A 855 -52.47 19.73 19.18
N MET A 856 -52.43 20.88 18.48
CA MET A 856 -51.24 21.74 18.30
C MET A 856 -50.88 22.53 19.58
N GLN A 857 -51.22 22.00 20.75
CA GLN A 857 -50.95 22.61 22.06
C GLN A 857 -50.29 21.57 22.96
N CYS A 858 -49.08 21.87 23.40
CA CYS A 858 -48.38 21.04 24.38
C CYS A 858 -49.05 21.11 25.75
N ARG A 859 -48.67 20.17 26.61
CA ARG A 859 -48.73 20.35 28.07
C ARG A 859 -47.81 21.50 28.51
N SER A 860 -47.99 21.98 29.74
CA SER A 860 -47.20 23.07 30.34
C SER A 860 -45.69 22.82 30.45
N ASN A 861 -45.23 21.59 30.23
CA ASN A 861 -43.81 21.20 30.15
C ASN A 861 -43.25 21.15 28.71
N GLY A 862 -44.01 21.56 27.70
CA GLY A 862 -43.57 21.57 26.30
C GLY A 862 -43.70 20.24 25.53
N THR A 863 -44.31 19.19 26.11
CA THR A 863 -44.55 17.92 25.39
C THR A 863 -45.96 17.86 24.77
N CYS A 864 -46.03 17.43 23.51
CA CYS A 864 -47.26 17.33 22.74
C CYS A 864 -48.13 16.11 23.13
N HIS A 865 -49.44 16.17 22.85
CA HIS A 865 -50.36 15.03 23.04
C HIS A 865 -50.44 14.22 21.74
N CYS A 866 -49.93 12.99 21.76
CA CYS A 866 -49.82 12.16 20.56
C CYS A 866 -51.08 11.34 20.29
N ARG A 867 -51.42 11.13 19.01
CA ARG A 867 -52.49 10.22 18.59
C ARG A 867 -52.02 8.77 18.76
N GLN A 868 -52.96 7.83 18.83
CA GLN A 868 -52.61 6.44 19.09
C GLN A 868 -51.65 5.88 18.03
N GLY A 869 -50.58 5.23 18.51
CA GLY A 869 -49.44 4.77 17.72
C GLY A 869 -48.38 5.84 17.45
N PHE A 870 -48.64 7.15 17.59
CA PHE A 870 -47.59 8.18 17.54
C PHE A 870 -46.88 8.33 18.90
N VAL A 871 -45.56 8.53 18.86
CA VAL A 871 -44.69 8.76 20.02
C VAL A 871 -43.68 9.88 19.74
N GLY A 872 -42.94 10.30 20.77
CA GLY A 872 -41.97 11.38 20.70
C GLY A 872 -42.51 12.71 21.22
N TYR A 873 -41.62 13.61 21.65
CA TYR A 873 -41.99 14.85 22.35
C TYR A 873 -42.83 15.82 21.50
N LYS A 874 -42.77 15.71 20.17
CA LYS A 874 -43.59 16.44 19.18
C LYS A 874 -44.60 15.56 18.45
N CYS A 875 -44.66 14.27 18.76
CA CYS A 875 -45.53 13.26 18.14
C CYS A 875 -45.22 13.00 16.66
N ASP A 876 -43.94 12.89 16.34
CA ASP A 876 -43.35 12.86 14.99
C ASP A 876 -43.02 11.44 14.46
N LYS A 877 -43.22 10.37 15.25
CA LYS A 877 -42.77 8.98 14.94
C LYS A 877 -43.80 7.93 15.38
N CYS A 878 -43.82 6.70 14.82
CA CYS A 878 -44.62 5.60 15.42
C CYS A 878 -43.91 4.98 16.64
N GLU A 879 -44.73 4.34 17.47
CA GLU A 879 -44.40 3.25 18.38
C GLU A 879 -43.86 2.02 17.61
N LEU A 880 -43.07 1.17 18.26
CA LEU A 880 -42.44 0.01 17.60
C LEU A 880 -43.47 -1.03 17.12
N ASN A 881 -43.13 -1.76 16.05
CA ASN A 881 -44.00 -2.62 15.24
C ASN A 881 -45.06 -1.89 14.39
N TYR A 882 -44.99 -0.55 14.29
CA TYR A 882 -45.82 0.29 13.39
C TYR A 882 -44.90 1.26 12.58
N PHE A 883 -45.35 1.98 11.52
CA PHE A 883 -44.43 2.67 10.56
C PHE A 883 -44.79 4.10 9.96
N HIS A 884 -44.62 4.48 8.65
CA HIS A 884 -45.20 5.74 8.00
C HIS A 884 -45.68 5.82 6.47
N ASN A 885 -46.71 5.11 6.00
CA ASN A 885 -47.24 5.16 4.62
C ASN A 885 -48.12 6.39 4.28
N ARG A 886 -47.50 7.53 3.98
CA ARG A 886 -47.93 8.73 3.18
C ARG A 886 -49.40 9.04 2.78
N ALA A 887 -50.34 8.10 2.63
CA ALA A 887 -51.62 8.32 1.96
C ALA A 887 -52.74 9.04 2.76
N THR A 888 -52.75 9.00 4.11
CA THR A 888 -54.05 9.08 4.87
C THR A 888 -54.09 9.61 6.35
N HIS A 889 -53.05 10.24 6.96
CA HIS A 889 -52.85 10.55 8.44
C HIS A 889 -52.18 9.57 9.48
N GLN A 890 -52.85 8.59 10.16
CA GLN A 890 -52.47 7.98 11.50
C GLN A 890 -51.85 6.52 11.47
N CYS A 891 -51.53 5.75 12.55
CA CYS A 891 -50.48 4.64 12.61
C CYS A 891 -50.85 3.10 12.57
N GLU A 892 -50.35 2.25 11.62
CA GLU A 892 -50.65 0.77 11.47
C GLU A 892 -49.51 -0.21 11.83
N GLU A 893 -49.91 -1.40 12.29
CA GLU A 893 -49.11 -2.50 12.86
C GLU A 893 -48.63 -3.54 11.81
N CYS A 894 -47.42 -4.09 11.99
CA CYS A 894 -46.78 -5.07 11.09
C CYS A 894 -47.21 -6.53 11.36
N PRO A 895 -47.63 -7.32 10.33
CA PRO A 895 -47.94 -8.76 10.49
C PRO A 895 -46.72 -9.64 10.81
N VAL A 896 -46.97 -10.76 11.51
CA VAL A 896 -45.92 -11.60 12.14
C VAL A 896 -45.63 -12.90 11.37
N CYS A 897 -44.38 -13.10 10.95
CA CYS A 897 -43.75 -14.41 10.80
C CYS A 897 -42.24 -14.32 11.00
N TYR A 898 -41.78 -14.58 12.22
CA TYR A 898 -40.37 -14.62 12.59
C TYR A 898 -39.92 -16.07 12.83
N GLY A 899 -38.73 -16.42 12.35
CA GLY A 899 -38.01 -17.65 12.74
C GLY A 899 -38.12 -18.83 11.77
N LEU A 900 -37.09 -19.01 10.94
CA LEU A 900 -36.64 -20.36 10.51
C LEU A 900 -35.15 -20.42 10.07
N VAL A 901 -34.27 -19.67 10.73
CA VAL A 901 -32.80 -19.87 10.64
C VAL A 901 -32.44 -21.19 11.34
N LYS A 902 -32.70 -22.36 10.72
CA LYS A 902 -32.37 -23.65 11.35
C LYS A 902 -32.23 -24.92 10.48
N LYS A 903 -32.14 -24.88 9.15
CA LYS A 903 -31.98 -26.16 8.38
C LYS A 903 -31.02 -26.23 7.19
N GLN A 904 -30.54 -25.13 6.62
CA GLN A 904 -29.67 -25.17 5.43
C GLN A 904 -28.17 -24.92 5.71
N VAL A 905 -27.72 -25.11 6.95
CA VAL A 905 -26.28 -25.16 7.32
C VAL A 905 -25.69 -26.58 7.13
N GLY A 906 -26.51 -27.56 6.74
CA GLY A 906 -26.13 -28.98 6.62
C GLY A 906 -25.67 -29.45 5.23
N LEU A 907 -25.58 -28.58 4.23
CA LEU A 907 -25.16 -28.87 2.84
C LEU A 907 -24.30 -27.70 2.34
N CYS A 908 -23.03 -27.56 2.71
CA CYS A 908 -22.01 -28.55 3.08
C CYS A 908 -21.54 -29.41 1.88
N PHE A 909 -20.34 -29.05 1.39
CA PHE A 909 -19.25 -29.95 0.98
C PHE A 909 -19.29 -30.72 -0.36
N VAL A 910 -20.39 -30.78 -1.13
CA VAL A 910 -20.43 -31.67 -2.33
C VAL A 910 -20.09 -31.00 -3.68
N LYS A 911 -20.11 -29.66 -3.81
CA LYS A 911 -19.73 -28.96 -5.07
C LYS A 911 -18.40 -28.21 -5.04
N LEU A 912 -17.64 -28.31 -3.95
CA LEU A 912 -16.27 -27.80 -3.79
C LEU A 912 -15.22 -28.61 -4.60
N PHE A 913 -15.55 -29.16 -5.78
CA PHE A 913 -14.64 -30.09 -6.47
C PHE A 913 -14.73 -30.24 -7.99
N MET A 914 -15.80 -29.82 -8.69
CA MET A 914 -16.01 -30.28 -10.08
C MET A 914 -16.46 -29.24 -11.13
N PHE A 915 -16.26 -27.94 -10.88
CA PHE A 915 -16.37 -26.91 -11.95
C PHE A 915 -15.12 -26.04 -12.13
N VAL A 916 -13.96 -26.66 -11.88
CA VAL A 916 -12.60 -26.16 -12.17
C VAL A 916 -12.33 -25.93 -13.69
N ASN A 917 -13.29 -26.27 -14.58
CA ASN A 917 -12.99 -26.67 -15.96
C ASN A 917 -13.58 -25.81 -17.11
N ILE A 918 -14.28 -24.69 -16.87
CA ILE A 918 -15.05 -24.00 -17.96
C ILE A 918 -14.73 -22.51 -18.21
N CYS A 919 -13.92 -21.82 -17.38
CA CYS A 919 -13.57 -20.40 -17.61
C CYS A 919 -12.08 -20.06 -17.31
N ALA A 920 -11.05 -20.76 -17.79
CA ALA A 920 -10.77 -21.24 -19.16
C ALA A 920 -10.54 -20.10 -20.19
N ASP A 921 -11.60 -19.53 -20.78
CA ASP A 921 -11.47 -18.97 -22.14
C ASP A 921 -11.42 -17.43 -22.31
N LYS A 922 -11.90 -16.60 -21.36
CA LYS A 922 -12.49 -15.29 -21.76
C LYS A 922 -11.89 -13.99 -21.16
N ILE A 923 -10.90 -13.47 -21.88
CA ILE A 923 -10.60 -12.05 -22.17
C ILE A 923 -10.37 -11.07 -20.98
N ILE A 924 -9.12 -10.60 -20.87
CA ILE A 924 -8.79 -9.16 -20.67
C ILE A 924 -7.34 -8.78 -21.05
N GLN A 925 -6.34 -9.67 -20.94
CA GLN A 925 -4.91 -9.42 -21.24
C GLN A 925 -4.55 -9.64 -22.72
N ASN A 926 -3.54 -8.98 -23.31
CA ASN A 926 -2.97 -7.70 -22.87
C ASN A 926 -4.02 -6.60 -23.20
N LYS A 927 -3.86 -5.34 -23.56
CA LYS A 927 -2.80 -4.54 -24.15
C LYS A 927 -2.11 -3.71 -23.07
N ASN A 928 -0.78 -3.76 -23.15
CA ASN A 928 0.08 -2.59 -23.09
C ASN A 928 0.46 -2.23 -21.60
N HIS A 929 1.15 -3.17 -20.94
CA HIS A 929 1.95 -3.22 -19.68
C HIS A 929 1.83 -2.22 -18.49
N VAL A 930 1.65 -2.82 -17.28
CA VAL A 930 2.30 -2.47 -15.99
C VAL A 930 2.32 -3.68 -15.04
N ASN A 931 3.28 -3.66 -14.14
CA ASN A 931 3.46 -4.57 -13.00
C ASN A 931 2.21 -4.87 -12.12
N LEU A 932 1.88 -6.17 -12.01
CA LEU A 932 1.81 -6.99 -10.76
C LEU A 932 0.47 -7.47 -10.11
N LEU A 933 0.31 -8.81 -10.11
CA LEU A 933 -0.04 -9.69 -8.97
C LEU A 933 -1.50 -9.94 -8.46
N LEU A 934 -1.77 -11.24 -8.20
CA LEU A 934 -2.73 -11.92 -7.27
C LEU A 934 -4.14 -11.32 -6.98
N LEU A 935 -5.26 -11.94 -7.40
CA LEU A 935 -5.94 -13.16 -6.87
C LEU A 935 -6.60 -13.08 -5.47
N LYS A 936 -7.96 -12.97 -5.40
CA LYS A 936 -8.87 -13.72 -4.48
C LYS A 936 -10.35 -13.57 -4.94
N VAL A 937 -11.26 -14.45 -4.48
CA VAL A 937 -12.64 -14.64 -5.02
C VAL A 937 -13.73 -14.50 -3.92
N ASP A 938 -14.99 -14.87 -4.22
CA ASP A 938 -16.12 -15.26 -3.34
C ASP A 938 -16.95 -14.24 -2.51
N LEU A 939 -18.28 -14.36 -2.31
CA LEU A 939 -19.40 -15.01 -3.07
C LEU A 939 -20.79 -14.56 -2.48
N GLU A 940 -21.86 -14.62 -3.30
CA GLU A 940 -23.29 -14.92 -2.95
C GLU A 940 -24.14 -14.01 -2.00
N CYS A 941 -25.50 -14.00 -2.01
CA CYS A 941 -26.50 -14.77 -2.78
C CYS A 941 -27.83 -14.00 -3.07
N THR A 942 -28.72 -14.63 -3.85
CA THR A 942 -29.96 -14.13 -4.50
C THR A 942 -31.30 -14.42 -3.78
N LYS A 943 -32.43 -13.95 -4.36
CA LYS A 943 -33.72 -14.68 -4.32
C LYS A 943 -34.59 -14.48 -5.59
N ASP A 944 -35.07 -15.58 -6.17
CA ASP A 944 -36.01 -15.63 -7.31
C ASP A 944 -37.51 -15.47 -6.93
N SER A 945 -38.35 -15.10 -7.91
CA SER A 945 -39.46 -15.98 -8.38
C SER A 945 -40.25 -15.47 -9.61
N THR A 946 -40.41 -16.38 -10.58
CA THR A 946 -41.55 -16.65 -11.51
C THR A 946 -42.97 -16.26 -11.00
N GLU A 947 -44.04 -16.06 -11.79
CA GLU A 947 -44.31 -16.33 -13.23
C GLU A 947 -45.60 -15.61 -13.78
N SER A 948 -45.77 -15.63 -15.12
CA SER A 948 -47.05 -15.69 -15.87
C SER A 948 -47.97 -14.44 -16.09
N PHE A 949 -48.09 -14.10 -17.39
CA PHE A 949 -49.28 -13.68 -18.18
C PHE A 949 -50.13 -12.41 -17.91
N SER A 950 -50.04 -11.54 -18.92
CA SER A 950 -51.13 -10.83 -19.64
C SER A 950 -51.45 -9.35 -19.33
N HIS A 951 -51.65 -8.61 -20.43
CA HIS A 951 -52.15 -7.24 -20.60
C HIS A 951 -51.48 -6.06 -19.86
N ASP A 952 -50.84 -5.23 -20.69
CA ASP A 952 -50.73 -3.76 -20.62
C ASP A 952 -50.08 -3.07 -19.41
N SER A 953 -48.94 -2.42 -19.71
CA SER A 953 -48.30 -1.30 -19.00
C SER A 953 -47.76 -1.52 -17.57
N VAL A 954 -46.41 -1.58 -17.50
CA VAL A 954 -45.53 -0.99 -16.47
C VAL A 954 -45.79 -1.35 -15.00
N PHE A 955 -44.87 -2.13 -14.40
CA PHE A 955 -44.11 -1.73 -13.21
C PHE A 955 -42.83 -2.56 -13.05
N VAL A 956 -41.95 -2.18 -12.11
CA VAL A 956 -40.57 -2.68 -11.99
C VAL A 956 -40.30 -3.18 -10.56
N HIS A 957 -39.67 -4.36 -10.43
CA HIS A 957 -38.47 -4.63 -9.60
C HIS A 957 -38.38 -6.09 -9.13
N GLN A 958 -37.20 -6.69 -9.33
CA GLN A 958 -36.48 -7.34 -8.22
C GLN A 958 -34.96 -7.30 -8.47
N TYR A 959 -34.20 -6.79 -7.49
CA TYR A 959 -32.76 -7.02 -7.32
C TYR A 959 -32.59 -8.09 -6.21
N SER A 960 -31.49 -8.78 -5.96
CA SER A 960 -30.09 -8.76 -6.44
C SER A 960 -29.51 -10.21 -6.32
N PHE A 961 -28.25 -10.57 -6.58
CA PHE A 961 -27.06 -9.88 -7.12
C PHE A 961 -26.13 -10.96 -7.77
N LEU A 962 -25.02 -10.56 -8.40
CA LEU A 962 -23.95 -11.46 -8.87
C LEU A 962 -22.62 -10.70 -8.92
N CYS A 963 -21.56 -11.20 -8.27
CA CYS A 963 -20.30 -10.43 -8.19
C CYS A 963 -19.04 -11.30 -7.97
N LYS A 964 -18.14 -11.34 -8.97
CA LYS A 964 -16.69 -10.99 -8.85
C LYS A 964 -15.94 -11.08 -10.21
N LEU A 965 -14.94 -10.19 -10.35
CA LEU A 965 -13.77 -10.03 -11.26
C LEU A 965 -13.61 -10.80 -12.61
N TYR A 966 -12.92 -10.16 -13.57
CA TYR A 966 -12.40 -10.69 -14.87
C TYR A 966 -10.98 -10.18 -15.21
N VAL A 967 -10.11 -11.02 -15.84
CA VAL A 967 -8.73 -10.77 -16.34
C VAL A 967 -8.37 -11.75 -17.54
N VAL A 968 -7.20 -11.68 -18.23
CA VAL A 968 -6.51 -12.73 -19.12
C VAL A 968 -6.92 -12.96 -20.63
N SER A 969 -6.02 -12.91 -21.65
CA SER A 969 -6.24 -13.45 -23.06
C SER A 969 -5.07 -13.53 -24.13
N THR A 970 -5.04 -12.65 -25.16
CA THR A 970 -4.80 -12.92 -26.63
C THR A 970 -3.38 -13.29 -27.11
N LYS A 971 -3.13 -13.87 -28.30
CA LYS A 971 -3.49 -13.39 -29.69
C LYS A 971 -3.20 -14.45 -30.76
N GLU A 972 -4.07 -14.55 -31.79
CA GLU A 972 -4.00 -15.44 -32.97
C GLU A 972 -3.97 -16.96 -32.61
N ASN A 973 -4.65 -17.90 -33.28
CA ASN A 973 -5.53 -17.94 -34.45
C ASN A 973 -6.43 -19.23 -34.32
N VAL A 974 -7.47 -19.58 -35.07
CA VAL A 974 -8.08 -19.16 -36.36
C VAL A 974 -9.54 -19.69 -36.43
N LEU A 975 -10.25 -19.51 -37.55
CA LEU A 975 -11.55 -20.14 -37.94
C LEU A 975 -12.76 -19.88 -37.03
N LEU A 976 -13.64 -19.00 -37.52
CA LEU A 976 -15.06 -18.95 -37.16
C LEU A 976 -15.85 -19.56 -38.33
N PHE A 977 -16.68 -20.57 -38.08
CA PHE A 977 -17.76 -20.98 -39.00
C PHE A 977 -18.99 -21.42 -38.19
N ASN A 978 -20.17 -21.00 -38.63
CA ASN A 978 -21.44 -21.20 -37.92
C ASN A 978 -22.19 -22.45 -38.39
N ALA A 979 -22.67 -23.25 -37.43
CA ALA A 979 -23.98 -23.93 -37.44
C ALA A 979 -24.18 -24.59 -36.05
N ARG A 980 -25.36 -24.55 -35.42
CA ARG A 980 -26.68 -24.08 -35.87
C ARG A 980 -27.45 -23.49 -34.68
#